data_AF-A0A1F5WQD7-F1
#
_entry.id   AF-A0A1F5WQD7-F1
#
_cell.length_a   1.000
_cell.length_b   1.000
_cell.length_c   1.000
_cell.angle_alpha   90.00
_cell.angle_beta   90.00
_cell.angle_gamma   90.00
#
_symmetry.space_group_name_H-M   'P 1'
#
loop_
_entity.id
_entity.type
_entity.pdbx_description
1 polymer ?
#
loop_
_entity_poly.entity_id
_entity_poly.type
_entity_poly.pdbx_seq_one_letter_code
_entity_poly.pdbx_strand_id
1 'polypeptide(L)'
;MNTNPELLKFIQQALGTGQSKDEVKKSLNDAGWQDVDIAAGFSEIEKTSASLVQPAQSQQPVQVQHPPSSSRKIIIAISIAVVVAVLLGGGAYAYFMKIGLFARPPYAEDNLMSGILIAASKIDTSSYSISASVSVGKRDADAEPFSSKLTLSDEAREMYKNDSARAENAGAILQYLQTLGYSKKTNPYPATMKQLLIDAGKQKYYYASKLFITDPKTEEEYGYGRSGDGKNFELVINFETDNAVVQLKKTYNFKPEATRIEGKKVTFTKDSSSYLYLSSEPPKPFLVSLQEMVNYAPAEMNVSFSASAQTDWKKETADWKFNGDATGDFGDLTYKFNADALKKDGIYYLRVNNIPSIFSSFIGNIKGQWIKIDPNVATSSDGFLSNDFSYFTNEVPGAEKKYKENRKDLLDLIQKAASIADEEKLFVFENPPKSESVEERSLYRYDLEIRKEAVVLFYERLIKEADKKNFAKDYSLIADRGYLEYLKSPEFNEAFNYYNKNAKLTLWADANGYPAIITYTIRAVPSDSATMLKDKQVNIVFKVVISDINKEVKIDVPKDSKTFDEISGGSLSIARMKSRDARRTADLSQLRVAMELYYDKNNSYPEKLSGISSDVMQIIPTDPTTKAQYYYTYRTLKNSRDAYHLGTSLESADASGLANDKDCNSKTGKGCGSKGSGVWSSTAGFDGDDSRGCGGESNLHCYDILSF
;
A
#
# COMPACT_ATOMS: atom_id res chain seq x y z
N MET A 1 -11.20 32.52 -38.32
CA MET A 1 -10.92 32.94 -36.93
C MET A 1 -10.71 31.66 -36.14
N ASN A 2 -9.57 31.50 -35.46
CA ASN A 2 -9.31 30.33 -34.61
C ASN A 2 -10.13 30.49 -33.33
N THR A 3 -11.25 29.79 -33.24
CA THR A 3 -12.08 29.78 -32.03
C THR A 3 -11.37 28.99 -30.94
N ASN A 4 -11.33 29.52 -29.72
CA ASN A 4 -10.58 28.92 -28.60
C ASN A 4 -11.18 27.54 -28.22
N PRO A 5 -10.39 26.44 -28.22
CA PRO A 5 -10.88 25.09 -27.92
C PRO A 5 -11.50 24.94 -26.52
N GLU A 6 -10.98 25.67 -25.53
CA GLU A 6 -11.50 25.65 -24.16
C GLU A 6 -12.87 26.34 -24.07
N LEU A 7 -13.06 27.43 -24.82
CA LEU A 7 -14.34 28.14 -24.92
C LEU A 7 -15.41 27.24 -25.56
N LEU A 8 -15.06 26.54 -26.64
CA LEU A 8 -15.98 25.62 -27.32
C LEU A 8 -16.38 24.44 -26.43
N LYS A 9 -15.41 23.85 -25.73
CA LYS A 9 -15.67 22.75 -24.80
C LYS A 9 -16.58 23.18 -23.64
N PHE A 10 -16.34 24.37 -23.08
CA PHE A 10 -17.17 24.93 -22.02
C PHE A 10 -18.62 25.17 -22.49
N ILE A 11 -18.81 25.85 -23.63
CA ILE A 11 -20.16 26.11 -24.16
C ILE A 11 -20.89 24.79 -24.46
N GLN A 12 -20.21 23.82 -25.07
CA GLN A 12 -20.80 22.52 -25.40
C GLN A 12 -21.20 21.71 -24.16
N GLN A 13 -20.36 21.73 -23.12
CA GLN A 13 -20.64 21.06 -21.84
C GLN A 13 -21.80 21.74 -21.10
N ALA A 14 -21.82 23.08 -21.06
CA ALA A 14 -22.84 23.86 -20.38
C ALA A 14 -24.23 23.72 -21.03
N LEU A 15 -24.29 23.70 -22.37
CA LEU A 15 -25.53 23.38 -23.09
C LEU A 15 -25.94 21.91 -22.89
N GLY A 16 -24.97 20.99 -22.82
CA GLY A 16 -25.20 19.56 -22.60
C GLY A 16 -25.77 19.23 -21.21
N THR A 17 -25.54 20.08 -20.21
CA THR A 17 -26.13 19.96 -18.87
C THR A 17 -27.47 20.69 -18.73
N GLY A 18 -28.00 21.25 -19.83
CA GLY A 18 -29.34 21.87 -19.88
C GLY A 18 -29.38 23.36 -19.54
N GLN A 19 -28.23 24.04 -19.45
CA GLN A 19 -28.20 25.49 -19.25
C GLN A 19 -28.65 26.24 -20.51
N SER A 20 -29.35 27.35 -20.34
CA SER A 20 -29.79 28.20 -21.45
C SER A 20 -28.63 29.01 -22.05
N LYS A 21 -28.74 29.39 -23.33
CA LYS A 21 -27.73 30.18 -24.04
C LYS A 21 -27.39 31.50 -23.32
N ASP A 22 -28.38 32.13 -22.68
CA ASP A 22 -28.20 33.39 -21.97
C ASP A 22 -27.48 33.22 -20.62
N GLU A 23 -27.71 32.10 -19.92
CA GLU A 23 -26.97 31.75 -18.69
C GLU A 23 -25.48 31.50 -19.00
N VAL A 24 -25.20 30.76 -20.07
CA VAL A 24 -23.83 30.46 -20.49
C VAL A 24 -23.09 31.72 -20.95
N LYS A 25 -23.75 32.63 -21.68
CA LYS A 25 -23.17 33.94 -22.04
C LYS A 25 -22.84 34.76 -20.80
N LYS A 26 -23.74 34.80 -19.82
CA LYS A 26 -23.51 35.52 -18.57
C LYS A 26 -22.30 34.97 -17.82
N SER A 27 -22.19 33.65 -17.67
CA SER A 27 -21.04 33.01 -17.01
C SER A 27 -19.70 33.28 -17.72
N LEU A 28 -19.70 33.36 -19.06
CA LEU A 28 -18.50 33.66 -19.83
C LEU A 28 -18.10 35.14 -19.72
N ASN A 29 -19.06 36.05 -19.73
CA ASN A 29 -18.82 37.48 -19.49
C ASN A 29 -18.31 37.73 -18.06
N ASP A 30 -18.89 37.07 -17.05
CA ASP A 30 -18.41 37.14 -15.66
C ASP A 30 -16.99 36.56 -15.51
N ALA A 31 -16.61 35.61 -16.38
CA ALA A 31 -15.26 35.04 -16.46
C ALA A 31 -14.29 35.86 -17.34
N GLY A 32 -14.71 37.03 -17.84
CA GLY A 32 -13.86 37.99 -18.55
C GLY A 32 -13.68 37.71 -20.06
N TRP A 33 -14.48 36.82 -20.65
CA TRP A 33 -14.48 36.60 -22.10
C TRP A 33 -15.11 37.78 -22.84
N GLN A 34 -14.61 38.08 -24.04
CA GLN A 34 -15.14 39.16 -24.88
C GLN A 34 -16.38 38.69 -25.64
N ASP A 35 -17.40 39.56 -25.78
CA ASP A 35 -18.66 39.24 -26.47
C ASP A 35 -18.44 38.72 -27.91
N VAL A 36 -17.41 39.22 -28.60
CA VAL A 36 -17.02 38.76 -29.96
C VAL A 36 -16.55 37.30 -29.97
N ASP A 37 -15.80 36.87 -28.97
CA ASP A 37 -15.30 35.49 -28.87
C ASP A 37 -16.43 34.54 -28.45
N ILE A 38 -17.30 34.98 -27.54
CA ILE A 38 -18.48 34.24 -27.11
C ILE A 38 -19.44 34.03 -28.30
N ALA A 39 -19.70 35.08 -29.08
CA ALA A 39 -20.55 35.00 -30.27
C ALA A 39 -19.95 34.05 -31.34
N ALA A 40 -18.63 34.10 -31.54
CA ALA A 40 -17.93 33.17 -32.44
C ALA A 40 -18.03 31.72 -31.93
N GLY A 41 -17.88 31.48 -30.63
CA GLY A 41 -18.01 30.16 -30.00
C GLY A 41 -19.38 29.52 -30.20
N PHE A 42 -20.45 30.28 -29.95
CA PHE A 42 -21.81 29.80 -30.21
C PHE A 42 -22.09 29.55 -31.70
N SER A 43 -21.60 30.41 -32.60
CA SER A 43 -21.76 30.21 -34.04
C SER A 43 -21.07 28.94 -34.52
N GLU A 44 -19.90 28.60 -33.96
CA GLU A 44 -19.15 27.41 -34.33
C GLU A 44 -19.85 26.12 -33.84
N ILE A 45 -20.44 26.15 -32.64
CA ILE A 45 -21.27 25.04 -32.13
C ILE A 45 -22.55 24.88 -32.93
N GLU A 46 -23.20 25.97 -33.33
CA GLU A 46 -24.38 25.93 -34.21
C GLU A 46 -24.04 25.40 -35.60
N LYS A 47 -22.88 25.75 -36.18
CA LYS A 47 -22.38 25.15 -37.43
C LYS A 47 -22.10 23.66 -37.29
N THR A 48 -21.48 23.25 -36.18
CA THR A 48 -21.18 21.84 -35.89
C THR A 48 -22.47 21.03 -35.72
N SER A 49 -23.49 21.63 -35.10
CA SER A 49 -24.82 21.04 -34.91
C SER A 49 -25.63 21.00 -36.23
N ALA A 50 -25.48 22.02 -37.08
CA ALA A 50 -26.12 22.08 -38.40
C ALA A 50 -25.48 21.12 -39.42
N SER A 51 -24.19 20.77 -39.26
CA SER A 51 -23.51 19.78 -40.13
C SER A 51 -23.97 18.33 -39.89
N LEU A 52 -24.64 18.05 -38.76
CA LEU A 52 -25.30 16.77 -38.46
C LEU A 52 -26.75 16.69 -38.96
N VAL A 53 -27.28 17.79 -39.52
CA VAL A 53 -28.60 17.84 -40.17
C VAL A 53 -28.46 18.56 -41.51
N GLN A 54 -27.93 17.86 -42.52
CA GLN A 54 -28.17 18.27 -43.90
C GLN A 54 -29.65 18.06 -44.22
N PRO A 55 -30.40 19.10 -44.62
CA PRO A 55 -31.78 18.97 -45.05
C PRO A 55 -31.83 18.34 -46.43
N ALA A 56 -32.77 17.41 -46.64
CA ALA A 56 -33.31 17.17 -47.96
C ALA A 56 -33.80 18.52 -48.53
N GLN A 57 -33.37 18.86 -49.75
CA GLN A 57 -33.83 20.04 -50.46
C GLN A 57 -35.36 20.01 -50.59
N SER A 58 -36.04 20.94 -49.90
CA SER A 58 -37.44 21.23 -50.15
C SER A 58 -37.54 22.12 -51.40
N GLN A 59 -37.93 21.52 -52.52
CA GLN A 59 -38.49 22.25 -53.66
C GLN A 59 -39.75 22.98 -53.20
N GLN A 60 -39.90 24.24 -53.62
CA GLN A 60 -41.15 25.00 -53.46
C GLN A 60 -42.29 24.35 -54.26
N PRO A 61 -43.56 24.56 -53.84
CA PRO A 61 -44.69 23.79 -54.34
C PRO A 61 -45.02 24.17 -55.79
N VAL A 62 -44.85 23.22 -56.70
CA VAL A 62 -45.59 23.22 -57.95
C VAL A 62 -46.99 22.71 -57.62
N GLN A 63 -48.01 23.52 -57.90
CA GLN A 63 -49.40 23.08 -57.86
C GLN A 63 -49.59 21.88 -58.78
N VAL A 64 -49.89 20.71 -58.22
CA VAL A 64 -50.31 19.55 -58.99
C VAL A 64 -51.81 19.37 -58.78
N GLN A 65 -52.57 19.65 -59.84
CA GLN A 65 -53.96 19.27 -59.99
C GLN A 65 -54.13 17.78 -59.67
N HIS A 66 -55.16 17.45 -58.91
CA HIS A 66 -55.55 16.07 -58.60
C HIS A 66 -55.80 15.25 -59.88
N PRO A 67 -55.22 14.04 -60.00
CA PRO A 67 -55.81 12.94 -60.74
C PRO A 67 -56.24 11.80 -59.78
N PRO A 68 -57.08 10.86 -60.24
CA PRO A 68 -57.92 10.06 -59.36
C PRO A 68 -57.19 8.95 -58.60
N SER A 69 -57.87 8.51 -57.55
CA SER A 69 -57.53 7.50 -56.56
C SER A 69 -57.02 6.15 -57.12
N SER A 70 -55.82 5.71 -56.69
CA SER A 70 -55.55 4.30 -56.31
C SER A 70 -54.17 4.03 -55.65
N SER A 71 -53.24 4.98 -55.59
CA SER A 71 -51.83 4.72 -55.22
C SER A 71 -51.42 4.93 -53.75
N ARG A 72 -52.29 5.45 -52.87
CA ARG A 72 -51.97 5.67 -51.43
C ARG A 72 -51.65 4.38 -50.64
N LYS A 73 -52.23 3.24 -51.04
CA LYS A 73 -51.98 1.96 -50.35
C LYS A 73 -50.58 1.40 -50.63
N ILE A 74 -50.03 1.66 -51.83
CA ILE A 74 -48.71 1.18 -52.24
C ILE A 74 -47.59 1.95 -51.52
N ILE A 75 -47.73 3.27 -51.38
CA ILE A 75 -46.71 4.09 -50.71
C ILE A 75 -46.62 3.75 -49.22
N ILE A 76 -47.76 3.58 -48.53
CA ILE A 76 -47.79 3.15 -47.12
C ILE A 76 -47.20 1.75 -46.96
N ALA A 77 -47.51 0.82 -47.87
CA ALA A 77 -46.94 -0.53 -47.86
C ALA A 77 -45.42 -0.52 -48.08
N ILE A 78 -44.90 0.33 -48.96
CA ILE A 78 -43.45 0.49 -49.19
C ILE A 78 -42.77 1.11 -47.97
N SER A 79 -43.35 2.14 -47.35
CA SER A 79 -42.79 2.74 -46.12
C SER A 79 -42.77 1.75 -44.95
N ILE A 80 -43.84 0.96 -44.78
CA ILE A 80 -43.88 -0.12 -43.79
C ILE A 80 -42.84 -1.20 -44.15
N ALA A 81 -42.73 -1.59 -45.42
CA ALA A 81 -41.74 -2.58 -45.86
C ALA A 81 -40.30 -2.08 -45.67
N VAL A 82 -40.01 -0.79 -45.86
CA VAL A 82 -38.69 -0.20 -45.62
C VAL A 82 -38.40 -0.13 -44.13
N VAL A 83 -39.36 0.28 -43.29
CA VAL A 83 -39.19 0.26 -41.82
C VAL A 83 -39.01 -1.16 -41.31
N VAL A 84 -39.79 -2.12 -41.83
CA VAL A 84 -39.64 -3.54 -41.50
C VAL A 84 -38.31 -4.08 -42.03
N ALA A 85 -37.85 -3.70 -43.22
CA ALA A 85 -36.54 -4.10 -43.74
C ALA A 85 -35.37 -3.47 -42.98
N VAL A 86 -35.52 -2.25 -42.46
CA VAL A 86 -34.53 -1.59 -41.59
C VAL A 86 -34.55 -2.18 -40.17
N LEU A 87 -35.71 -2.58 -39.66
CA LEU A 87 -35.83 -3.29 -38.37
C LEU A 87 -35.34 -4.74 -38.48
N LEU A 88 -35.58 -5.42 -39.59
CA LEU A 88 -35.08 -6.76 -39.86
C LEU A 88 -33.60 -6.74 -40.22
N GLY A 89 -33.13 -5.76 -40.98
CA GLY A 89 -31.72 -5.57 -41.32
C GLY A 89 -30.89 -5.06 -40.14
N GLY A 90 -31.41 -4.09 -39.39
CA GLY A 90 -30.84 -3.61 -38.14
C GLY A 90 -30.93 -4.65 -37.02
N GLY A 91 -32.00 -5.42 -36.97
CA GLY A 91 -32.16 -6.57 -36.07
C GLY A 91 -31.23 -7.73 -36.44
N ALA A 92 -31.06 -8.05 -37.72
CA ALA A 92 -30.09 -9.04 -38.19
C ALA A 92 -28.65 -8.57 -37.96
N TYR A 93 -28.34 -7.30 -38.18
CA TYR A 93 -27.04 -6.71 -37.87
C TYR A 93 -26.77 -6.73 -36.36
N ALA A 94 -27.73 -6.33 -35.53
CA ALA A 94 -27.62 -6.40 -34.07
C ALA A 94 -27.51 -7.85 -33.57
N TYR A 95 -28.20 -8.80 -34.19
CA TYR A 95 -28.10 -10.23 -33.90
C TYR A 95 -26.72 -10.78 -34.27
N PHE A 96 -26.20 -10.44 -35.46
CA PHE A 96 -24.91 -10.92 -35.96
C PHE A 96 -23.74 -10.29 -35.19
N MET A 97 -23.86 -9.01 -34.86
CA MET A 97 -22.87 -8.27 -34.06
C MET A 97 -23.04 -8.45 -32.56
N LYS A 98 -24.05 -9.21 -32.11
CA LYS A 98 -24.38 -9.45 -30.69
C LYS A 98 -24.52 -8.15 -29.88
N ILE A 99 -25.25 -7.17 -30.41
CA ILE A 99 -25.48 -5.86 -29.81
C ILE A 99 -26.89 -5.84 -29.18
N GLY A 100 -27.05 -5.19 -28.02
CA GLY A 100 -28.35 -4.99 -27.38
C GLY A 100 -29.00 -6.29 -26.88
N LEU A 101 -30.27 -6.55 -27.23
CA LEU A 101 -31.05 -7.72 -26.79
C LEU A 101 -30.47 -9.09 -27.23
N PHE A 102 -29.49 -9.09 -28.15
CA PHE A 102 -28.83 -10.29 -28.65
C PHE A 102 -27.43 -10.50 -28.08
N ALA A 103 -26.97 -9.55 -27.25
CA ALA A 103 -25.70 -9.62 -26.57
C ALA A 103 -25.80 -10.71 -25.48
N ARG A 104 -24.90 -11.70 -25.54
CA ARG A 104 -24.84 -12.81 -24.57
C ARG A 104 -23.61 -12.64 -23.69
N PRO A 105 -23.72 -12.96 -22.38
CA PRO A 105 -22.55 -12.97 -21.52
C PRO A 105 -21.48 -13.91 -22.11
N PRO A 106 -20.19 -13.51 -22.13
CA PRO A 106 -19.11 -14.35 -22.64
C PRO A 106 -18.89 -15.63 -21.84
N TYR A 107 -19.35 -15.67 -20.57
CA TYR A 107 -19.12 -16.78 -19.66
C TYR A 107 -20.41 -17.43 -19.16
N ALA A 108 -20.33 -18.73 -18.98
CA ALA A 108 -21.25 -19.61 -18.26
C ALA A 108 -20.47 -20.29 -17.11
N GLU A 109 -21.16 -20.94 -16.18
CA GLU A 109 -20.51 -21.60 -15.03
C GLU A 109 -19.49 -22.66 -15.45
N ASP A 110 -19.78 -23.41 -16.53
CA ASP A 110 -18.90 -24.48 -17.03
C ASP A 110 -17.66 -23.97 -17.80
N ASN A 111 -17.50 -22.65 -18.00
CA ASN A 111 -16.35 -22.07 -18.70
C ASN A 111 -15.88 -20.73 -18.13
N LEU A 112 -16.23 -20.41 -16.89
CA LEU A 112 -15.95 -19.11 -16.27
C LEU A 112 -14.44 -18.91 -16.10
N MET A 113 -13.79 -19.75 -15.29
CA MET A 113 -12.39 -19.57 -14.91
C MET A 113 -11.45 -19.85 -16.08
N SER A 114 -11.69 -20.92 -16.83
CA SER A 114 -10.91 -21.25 -18.02
C SER A 114 -11.08 -20.18 -19.10
N GLY A 115 -12.30 -19.68 -19.31
CA GLY A 115 -12.60 -18.62 -20.25
C GLY A 115 -11.90 -17.30 -19.91
N ILE A 116 -11.96 -16.88 -18.64
CA ILE A 116 -11.25 -15.68 -18.16
C ILE A 116 -9.75 -15.81 -18.38
N LEU A 117 -9.16 -16.97 -18.04
CA LEU A 117 -7.73 -17.19 -18.21
C LEU A 117 -7.32 -17.13 -19.68
N ILE A 118 -8.12 -17.73 -20.57
CA ILE A 118 -7.90 -17.67 -22.02
C ILE A 118 -8.02 -16.22 -22.52
N ALA A 119 -9.04 -15.46 -22.09
CA ALA A 119 -9.19 -14.06 -22.47
C ALA A 119 -8.01 -13.21 -21.96
N ALA A 120 -7.64 -13.36 -20.69
CA ALA A 120 -6.52 -12.65 -20.07
C ALA A 120 -5.18 -12.95 -20.78
N SER A 121 -4.98 -14.17 -21.29
CA SER A 121 -3.78 -14.55 -22.05
C SER A 121 -3.61 -13.79 -23.38
N LYS A 122 -4.69 -13.17 -23.89
CA LYS A 122 -4.71 -12.36 -25.12
C LYS A 122 -4.58 -10.85 -24.84
N ILE A 123 -4.20 -10.47 -23.63
CA ILE A 123 -3.93 -9.08 -23.24
C ILE A 123 -2.44 -8.82 -23.44
N ASP A 124 -2.12 -8.01 -24.45
CA ASP A 124 -0.76 -7.57 -24.77
C ASP A 124 -0.37 -6.32 -23.94
N THR A 125 -1.31 -5.39 -23.80
CA THR A 125 -1.12 -4.11 -23.08
C THR A 125 -2.36 -3.82 -22.23
N SER A 126 -2.19 -3.22 -21.05
CA SER A 126 -3.32 -2.69 -20.27
C SER A 126 -2.87 -1.79 -19.12
N SER A 127 -3.83 -1.04 -18.58
CA SER A 127 -3.73 -0.29 -17.34
C SER A 127 -4.40 -1.08 -16.21
N TYR A 128 -3.67 -1.37 -15.14
CA TYR A 128 -4.16 -2.06 -13.96
C TYR A 128 -4.30 -1.07 -12.80
N SER A 129 -5.35 -1.23 -11.99
CA SER A 129 -5.49 -0.60 -10.68
C SER A 129 -5.95 -1.64 -9.68
N ILE A 130 -5.28 -1.72 -8.53
CA ILE A 130 -5.64 -2.55 -7.40
C ILE A 130 -5.86 -1.61 -6.22
N SER A 131 -7.00 -1.74 -5.55
CA SER A 131 -7.33 -0.93 -4.39
C SER A 131 -7.90 -1.81 -3.27
N ALA A 132 -7.64 -1.39 -2.05
CA ALA A 132 -8.18 -1.97 -0.83
C ALA A 132 -8.67 -0.83 0.07
N SER A 133 -9.86 -0.95 0.65
CA SER A 133 -10.36 0.00 1.63
C SER A 133 -10.98 -0.71 2.82
N VAL A 134 -10.78 -0.15 4.01
CA VAL A 134 -11.37 -0.58 5.27
C VAL A 134 -12.08 0.60 5.90
N SER A 135 -13.37 0.48 6.19
CA SER A 135 -14.16 1.58 6.75
C SER A 135 -15.11 1.09 7.84
N VAL A 136 -15.33 1.90 8.87
CA VAL A 136 -16.33 1.62 9.91
C VAL A 136 -17.60 2.38 9.57
N GLY A 137 -18.65 1.63 9.24
CA GLY A 137 -19.95 2.15 8.83
C GLY A 137 -21.08 1.76 9.78
N LYS A 138 -22.30 2.16 9.43
CA LYS A 138 -23.51 1.72 10.12
C LYS A 138 -23.67 0.20 9.98
N ARG A 139 -24.08 -0.47 11.07
CA ARG A 139 -24.42 -1.90 11.06
C ARG A 139 -25.68 -2.15 10.22
N ASP A 140 -25.59 -3.09 9.27
CA ASP A 140 -26.75 -3.55 8.50
C ASP A 140 -27.73 -4.32 9.39
N ALA A 141 -29.00 -4.33 9.03
CA ALA A 141 -30.05 -4.95 9.86
C ALA A 141 -29.89 -6.48 10.02
N ASP A 142 -29.27 -7.13 9.04
CA ASP A 142 -29.02 -8.58 9.00
C ASP A 142 -27.60 -8.97 9.44
N ALA A 143 -26.78 -7.99 9.83
CA ALA A 143 -25.38 -8.18 10.22
C ALA A 143 -25.27 -8.71 11.65
N GLU A 144 -24.61 -9.85 11.82
CA GLU A 144 -24.40 -10.51 13.11
C GLU A 144 -22.90 -10.73 13.35
N PRO A 145 -22.40 -10.55 14.59
CA PRO A 145 -21.02 -10.87 14.95
C PRO A 145 -20.69 -12.34 14.68
N PHE A 146 -19.43 -12.62 14.35
CA PHE A 146 -18.98 -14.00 14.30
C PHE A 146 -18.96 -14.60 15.72
N SER A 147 -19.61 -15.74 15.89
CA SER A 147 -19.56 -16.53 17.11
C SER A 147 -19.19 -17.96 16.73
N SER A 148 -17.97 -18.36 17.09
CA SER A 148 -17.52 -19.75 16.95
C SER A 148 -18.28 -20.61 17.96
N LYS A 149 -18.95 -21.68 17.53
CA LYS A 149 -19.52 -22.67 18.46
C LYS A 149 -18.50 -23.74 18.82
N LEU A 150 -17.36 -23.74 18.14
CA LEU A 150 -16.22 -24.62 18.40
C LEU A 150 -15.37 -24.03 19.52
N THR A 151 -15.83 -24.25 20.76
CA THR A 151 -14.96 -24.19 21.93
C THR A 151 -14.38 -25.58 22.15
N LEU A 152 -13.06 -25.71 22.02
CA LEU A 152 -12.38 -26.95 22.39
C LEU A 152 -12.65 -27.26 23.86
N SER A 153 -13.00 -28.50 24.15
CA SER A 153 -13.16 -28.98 25.52
C SER A 153 -11.83 -28.93 26.26
N ASP A 154 -11.87 -29.01 27.58
CA ASP A 154 -10.64 -29.02 28.38
C ASP A 154 -9.78 -30.25 28.06
N GLU A 155 -10.38 -31.39 27.73
CA GLU A 155 -9.66 -32.58 27.24
C GLU A 155 -8.95 -32.29 25.91
N ALA A 156 -9.62 -31.60 24.99
CA ALA A 156 -9.02 -31.26 23.70
C ALA A 156 -7.86 -30.26 23.86
N ARG A 157 -7.97 -29.29 24.78
CA ARG A 157 -6.85 -28.38 25.12
C ARG A 157 -5.67 -29.14 25.71
N GLU A 158 -5.92 -30.15 26.53
CA GLU A 158 -4.86 -30.97 27.10
C GLU A 158 -4.13 -31.79 26.03
N MET A 159 -4.84 -32.27 24.99
CA MET A 159 -4.21 -32.92 23.84
C MET A 159 -3.17 -32.01 23.15
N TYR A 160 -3.43 -30.71 23.04
CA TYR A 160 -2.45 -29.73 22.48
C TYR A 160 -1.23 -29.55 23.37
N LYS A 161 -1.41 -29.48 24.70
CA LYS A 161 -0.28 -29.42 25.64
C LYS A 161 0.57 -30.68 25.55
N ASN A 162 -0.06 -31.85 25.50
CA ASN A 162 0.62 -33.13 25.36
C ASN A 162 1.40 -33.19 24.04
N ASP A 163 0.80 -32.77 22.92
CA ASP A 163 1.47 -32.75 21.62
C ASP A 163 2.63 -31.76 21.56
N SER A 164 2.49 -30.60 22.19
CA SER A 164 3.57 -29.61 22.34
C SER A 164 4.75 -30.20 23.13
N ALA A 165 4.50 -30.85 24.27
CA ALA A 165 5.51 -31.57 25.03
C ALA A 165 6.13 -32.74 24.24
N ARG A 166 5.31 -33.52 23.48
CA ARG A 166 5.82 -34.58 22.60
C ARG A 166 6.77 -34.03 21.54
N ALA A 167 6.43 -32.92 20.89
CA ALA A 167 7.28 -32.28 19.90
C ALA A 167 8.58 -31.74 20.51
N GLU A 168 8.54 -31.16 21.70
CA GLU A 168 9.74 -30.73 22.44
C GLU A 168 10.64 -31.93 22.77
N ASN A 169 10.07 -33.00 23.33
CA ASN A 169 10.80 -34.23 23.66
C ASN A 169 11.43 -34.85 22.40
N ALA A 170 10.65 -34.95 21.32
CA ALA A 170 11.11 -35.44 20.03
C ALA A 170 12.27 -34.61 19.49
N GLY A 171 12.13 -33.28 19.49
CA GLY A 171 13.14 -32.35 19.01
C GLY A 171 14.45 -32.49 19.80
N ALA A 172 14.37 -32.58 21.12
CA ALA A 172 15.53 -32.79 21.99
C ALA A 172 16.24 -34.13 21.71
N ILE A 173 15.50 -35.23 21.60
CA ILE A 173 16.04 -36.55 21.26
C ILE A 173 16.72 -36.53 19.89
N LEU A 174 16.05 -35.97 18.87
CA LEU A 174 16.58 -35.86 17.52
C LEU A 174 17.84 -34.99 17.47
N GLN A 175 17.85 -33.87 18.19
CA GLN A 175 19.01 -32.99 18.27
C GLN A 175 20.21 -33.73 18.86
N TYR A 176 20.02 -34.49 19.95
CA TYR A 176 21.09 -35.29 20.53
C TYR A 176 21.58 -36.39 19.57
N LEU A 177 20.67 -37.15 18.97
CA LEU A 177 21.02 -38.19 17.98
C LEU A 177 21.80 -37.62 16.79
N GLN A 178 21.42 -36.43 16.31
CA GLN A 178 22.15 -35.74 15.24
C GLN A 178 23.57 -35.34 15.68
N THR A 179 23.79 -34.97 16.94
CA THR A 179 25.17 -34.73 17.45
C THR A 179 26.03 -35.98 17.41
N LEU A 180 25.45 -37.17 17.66
CA LEU A 180 26.16 -38.44 17.55
C LEU A 180 26.53 -38.74 16.09
N GLY A 181 25.61 -38.46 15.17
CA GLY A 181 25.85 -38.58 13.73
C GLY A 181 26.94 -37.62 13.20
N TYR A 182 27.05 -36.43 13.80
CA TYR A 182 28.09 -35.44 13.47
C TYR A 182 29.44 -35.75 14.15
N SER A 183 29.43 -36.40 15.32
CA SER A 183 30.60 -36.56 16.18
C SER A 183 31.50 -37.75 15.85
N LYS A 184 31.00 -38.88 15.29
CA LYS A 184 31.87 -40.04 14.95
C LYS A 184 31.33 -40.87 13.78
N LYS A 185 32.03 -40.84 12.64
CA LYS A 185 31.70 -41.55 11.39
C LYS A 185 31.75 -43.11 11.43
N THR A 186 31.74 -43.78 12.57
CA THR A 186 31.87 -45.25 12.63
C THR A 186 31.09 -45.99 13.71
N ASN A 187 30.43 -45.32 14.67
CA ASN A 187 29.70 -46.02 15.73
C ASN A 187 28.20 -46.11 15.42
N PRO A 188 27.56 -47.27 15.66
CA PRO A 188 26.12 -47.41 15.52
C PRO A 188 25.38 -46.53 16.53
N TYR A 189 24.18 -46.07 16.17
CA TYR A 189 23.27 -45.40 17.11
C TYR A 189 22.98 -46.29 18.34
N PRO A 190 22.62 -45.70 19.50
CA PRO A 190 22.23 -46.45 20.68
C PRO A 190 21.14 -47.47 20.35
N ALA A 191 21.22 -48.67 20.93
CA ALA A 191 20.28 -49.76 20.65
C ALA A 191 18.90 -49.51 21.29
N THR A 192 18.84 -48.81 22.42
CA THR A 192 17.62 -48.48 23.16
C THR A 192 17.63 -47.03 23.64
N MET A 193 16.46 -46.52 24.00
CA MET A 193 16.30 -45.16 24.53
C MET A 193 16.98 -44.97 25.90
N LYS A 194 16.96 -46.01 26.74
CA LYS A 194 17.71 -46.01 28.02
C LYS A 194 19.21 -45.89 27.80
N GLN A 195 19.74 -46.56 26.79
CA GLN A 195 21.17 -46.44 26.44
C GLN A 195 21.51 -45.02 25.97
N LEU A 196 20.61 -44.38 25.21
CA LEU A 196 20.75 -43.00 24.77
C LEU A 196 20.90 -42.04 25.96
N LEU A 197 20.09 -42.17 27.01
CA LEU A 197 20.22 -41.36 28.23
C LEU A 197 21.53 -41.58 28.96
N ILE A 198 21.95 -42.83 29.11
CA ILE A 198 23.22 -43.19 29.76
C ILE A 198 24.38 -42.57 28.99
N ASP A 199 24.36 -42.64 27.65
CA ASP A 199 25.41 -42.10 26.79
C ASP A 199 25.45 -40.56 26.82
N ALA A 200 24.28 -39.91 26.82
CA ALA A 200 24.18 -38.45 26.95
C ALA A 200 24.77 -37.95 28.28
N GLY A 201 24.48 -38.65 29.38
CA GLY A 201 25.03 -38.35 30.70
C GLY A 201 26.56 -38.53 30.76
N LYS A 202 27.09 -39.62 30.19
CA LYS A 202 28.54 -39.86 30.11
C LYS A 202 29.28 -38.80 29.29
N GLN A 203 28.66 -38.33 28.21
CA GLN A 203 29.24 -37.32 27.32
C GLN A 203 29.12 -35.88 27.85
N LYS A 204 28.52 -35.67 29.03
CA LYS A 204 28.20 -34.34 29.57
C LYS A 204 27.46 -33.46 28.55
N TYR A 205 26.53 -34.06 27.80
CA TYR A 205 25.76 -33.32 26.81
C TYR A 205 24.97 -32.22 27.52
N TYR A 206 25.13 -30.97 27.06
CA TYR A 206 24.62 -29.79 27.75
C TYR A 206 23.10 -29.81 27.98
N TYR A 207 22.36 -30.48 27.08
CA TYR A 207 20.90 -30.63 27.18
C TYR A 207 20.46 -32.03 27.63
N ALA A 208 21.35 -32.82 28.27
CA ALA A 208 20.98 -34.16 28.75
C ALA A 208 19.78 -34.14 29.72
N SER A 209 19.63 -33.08 30.51
CA SER A 209 18.48 -32.86 31.41
C SER A 209 17.16 -32.59 30.69
N LYS A 210 17.19 -32.32 29.38
CA LYS A 210 16.00 -32.08 28.54
C LYS A 210 15.60 -33.30 27.70
N LEU A 211 16.30 -34.42 27.86
CA LEU A 211 15.97 -35.67 27.14
C LEU A 211 14.89 -36.44 27.90
N PHE A 212 13.64 -36.03 27.72
CA PHE A 212 12.50 -36.78 28.22
C PHE A 212 12.13 -37.88 27.22
N ILE A 213 12.19 -39.13 27.67
CA ILE A 213 12.03 -40.31 26.82
C ILE A 213 10.66 -40.97 26.93
N THR A 214 9.80 -40.45 27.79
CA THR A 214 8.45 -40.94 28.03
C THR A 214 7.42 -39.95 27.49
N ASP A 215 6.27 -40.50 27.12
CA ASP A 215 5.10 -39.75 26.70
C ASP A 215 4.48 -39.01 27.90
N PRO A 216 4.14 -37.71 27.77
CA PRO A 216 3.66 -36.90 28.88
C PRO A 216 2.29 -37.33 29.42
N LYS A 217 1.52 -38.11 28.66
CA LYS A 217 0.18 -38.56 29.04
C LYS A 217 0.18 -40.01 29.52
N THR A 218 0.85 -40.90 28.78
CA THR A 218 0.84 -42.35 29.09
C THR A 218 1.97 -42.76 30.01
N GLU A 219 3.00 -41.91 30.17
CA GLU A 219 4.25 -42.20 30.88
C GLU A 219 5.05 -43.38 30.31
N GLU A 220 4.61 -43.94 29.18
CA GLU A 220 5.31 -45.01 28.47
C GLU A 220 6.51 -44.47 27.68
N GLU A 221 7.55 -45.29 27.52
CA GLU A 221 8.73 -44.96 26.72
C GLU A 221 8.34 -44.78 25.24
N TYR A 222 8.84 -43.72 24.60
CA TYR A 222 8.66 -43.54 23.16
C TYR A 222 9.24 -44.74 22.38
N GLY A 223 8.56 -45.14 21.31
CA GLY A 223 9.04 -46.21 20.47
C GLY A 223 10.39 -45.83 19.86
N TYR A 224 11.42 -46.63 20.11
CA TYR A 224 12.74 -46.36 19.54
C TYR A 224 13.46 -47.64 19.20
N GLY A 225 14.06 -47.66 18.01
CA GLY A 225 14.86 -48.77 17.55
C GLY A 225 15.95 -48.32 16.60
N ARG A 226 17.14 -48.88 16.77
CA ARG A 226 18.20 -48.77 15.78
C ARG A 226 17.79 -49.50 14.50
N SER A 227 18.02 -48.91 13.33
CA SER A 227 17.65 -49.49 12.03
C SER A 227 18.84 -49.60 11.06
N GLY A 228 18.71 -50.48 10.05
CA GLY A 228 19.76 -50.76 9.07
C GLY A 228 21.00 -51.45 9.67
N ASP A 229 22.19 -51.06 9.21
CA ASP A 229 23.50 -51.51 9.73
C ASP A 229 23.90 -50.81 11.05
N GLY A 230 22.95 -50.15 11.70
CA GLY A 230 23.17 -49.34 12.89
C GLY A 230 23.47 -47.88 12.62
N LYS A 231 23.55 -47.46 11.35
CA LYS A 231 23.75 -46.06 10.95
C LYS A 231 22.43 -45.30 10.75
N ASN A 232 21.30 -45.86 11.16
CA ASN A 232 20.01 -45.16 11.21
C ASN A 232 19.24 -45.54 12.49
N PHE A 233 18.17 -44.82 12.77
CA PHE A 233 17.24 -45.09 13.86
C PHE A 233 15.81 -44.79 13.43
N GLU A 234 14.86 -45.31 14.19
CA GLU A 234 13.46 -44.96 14.11
C GLU A 234 13.00 -44.51 15.51
N LEU A 235 12.52 -43.27 15.61
CA LEU A 235 11.86 -42.72 16.79
C LEU A 235 10.37 -42.57 16.45
N VAL A 236 9.51 -43.24 17.19
CA VAL A 236 8.07 -43.33 16.95
C VAL A 236 7.33 -42.61 18.06
N ILE A 237 6.54 -41.62 17.69
CA ILE A 237 5.72 -40.82 18.60
C ILE A 237 4.28 -40.79 18.08
N ASN A 238 3.32 -41.03 18.97
CA ASN A 238 1.90 -40.95 18.68
C ASN A 238 1.38 -39.60 19.17
N PHE A 239 1.04 -38.70 18.25
CA PHE A 239 0.39 -37.43 18.58
C PHE A 239 -1.12 -37.64 18.80
N GLU A 240 -1.78 -36.68 19.44
CA GLU A 240 -3.19 -36.73 19.78
C GLU A 240 -4.06 -35.90 18.81
N THR A 241 -3.51 -34.83 18.23
CA THR A 241 -4.24 -33.88 17.39
C THR A 241 -3.87 -34.00 15.90
N ASP A 242 -4.85 -33.76 15.01
CA ASP A 242 -4.57 -33.66 13.57
C ASP A 242 -3.74 -32.39 13.27
N ASN A 243 -3.91 -31.33 14.06
CA ASN A 243 -3.09 -30.13 13.94
C ASN A 243 -1.59 -30.42 14.14
N ALA A 244 -1.20 -31.30 15.06
CA ALA A 244 0.20 -31.70 15.21
C ALA A 244 0.77 -32.26 13.90
N VAL A 245 0.01 -33.13 13.23
CA VAL A 245 0.37 -33.71 11.93
C VAL A 245 0.50 -32.63 10.85
N VAL A 246 -0.46 -31.70 10.78
CA VAL A 246 -0.44 -30.56 9.86
C VAL A 246 0.82 -29.71 10.05
N GLN A 247 1.14 -29.34 11.29
CA GLN A 247 2.27 -28.46 11.60
C GLN A 247 3.62 -29.15 11.36
N LEU A 248 3.76 -30.44 11.67
CA LEU A 248 4.98 -31.18 11.40
C LEU A 248 5.33 -31.21 9.89
N LYS A 249 4.31 -31.32 9.02
CA LYS A 249 4.47 -31.24 7.56
C LYS A 249 4.94 -29.87 7.07
N LYS A 250 4.74 -28.79 7.85
CA LYS A 250 5.11 -27.40 7.53
C LYS A 250 6.52 -27.01 8.00
N THR A 251 7.24 -27.92 8.64
CA THR A 251 8.62 -27.69 9.10
C THR A 251 9.55 -27.42 7.91
N TYR A 252 10.42 -26.42 8.02
CA TYR A 252 11.31 -25.91 6.95
C TYR A 252 12.17 -26.96 6.20
N ASN A 253 12.35 -28.16 6.76
CA ASN A 253 13.09 -29.28 6.16
C ASN A 253 12.33 -30.62 6.23
N PHE A 254 11.00 -30.60 6.15
CA PHE A 254 10.21 -31.83 6.13
C PHE A 254 10.57 -32.70 4.92
N LYS A 255 10.84 -33.99 5.18
CA LYS A 255 11.13 -35.00 4.17
C LYS A 255 10.24 -36.21 4.41
N PRO A 256 9.27 -36.52 3.54
CA PRO A 256 8.31 -37.60 3.79
C PRO A 256 8.96 -38.99 3.91
N GLU A 257 10.10 -39.20 3.25
CA GLU A 257 10.91 -40.41 3.36
C GLU A 257 11.66 -40.53 4.69
N ALA A 258 11.94 -39.41 5.36
CA ALA A 258 12.69 -39.37 6.62
C ALA A 258 11.77 -39.24 7.84
N THR A 259 10.68 -38.49 7.71
CA THR A 259 9.64 -38.25 8.72
C THR A 259 8.34 -38.84 8.20
N ARG A 260 8.13 -40.13 8.49
CA ARG A 260 6.97 -40.89 7.99
C ARG A 260 5.78 -40.68 8.91
N ILE A 261 4.63 -40.33 8.35
CA ILE A 261 3.41 -40.03 9.09
C ILE A 261 2.30 -40.99 8.64
N GLU A 262 1.79 -41.80 9.57
CA GLU A 262 0.71 -42.75 9.37
C GLU A 262 -0.42 -42.44 10.36
N GLY A 263 -1.42 -41.67 9.92
CA GLY A 263 -2.39 -41.07 10.85
C GLY A 263 -1.68 -40.11 11.80
N LYS A 264 -1.81 -40.33 13.12
CA LYS A 264 -1.13 -39.53 14.16
C LYS A 264 0.18 -40.15 14.65
N LYS A 265 0.57 -41.30 14.09
CA LYS A 265 1.85 -41.95 14.39
C LYS A 265 2.92 -41.36 13.48
N VAL A 266 3.95 -40.79 14.08
CA VAL A 266 5.06 -40.16 13.37
C VAL A 266 6.35 -40.92 13.68
N THR A 267 7.03 -41.35 12.62
CA THR A 267 8.32 -42.04 12.69
C THR A 267 9.42 -41.14 12.14
N PHE A 268 10.28 -40.66 13.03
CA PHE A 268 11.46 -39.86 12.71
C PHE A 268 12.67 -40.77 12.50
N THR A 269 13.58 -40.33 11.63
CA THR A 269 14.85 -40.99 11.30
C THR A 269 16.01 -40.01 11.39
N LYS A 270 17.23 -40.48 11.12
CA LYS A 270 18.43 -39.62 11.13
C LYS A 270 18.35 -38.36 10.26
N ASP A 271 17.55 -38.41 9.19
CA ASP A 271 17.42 -37.32 8.22
C ASP A 271 16.18 -36.43 8.49
N SER A 272 15.45 -36.68 9.59
CA SER A 272 14.35 -35.84 10.04
C SER A 272 14.83 -34.51 10.63
N SER A 273 13.99 -33.47 10.55
CA SER A 273 14.23 -32.20 11.26
C SER A 273 14.20 -32.41 12.78
N SER A 274 15.15 -31.82 13.50
CA SER A 274 15.11 -31.72 14.97
C SER A 274 14.42 -30.44 15.44
N TYR A 275 14.21 -29.45 14.56
CA TYR A 275 13.49 -28.23 14.88
C TYR A 275 11.99 -28.49 14.73
N LEU A 276 11.36 -28.90 15.82
CA LEU A 276 9.93 -29.20 15.90
C LEU A 276 9.27 -28.18 16.82
N TYR A 277 8.25 -27.49 16.33
CA TYR A 277 7.49 -26.53 17.12
C TYR A 277 6.00 -26.79 16.96
N LEU A 278 5.33 -27.08 18.06
CA LEU A 278 3.88 -27.17 18.16
C LEU A 278 3.40 -26.27 19.30
N SER A 279 2.38 -25.47 19.04
CA SER A 279 1.72 -24.65 20.06
C SER A 279 1.03 -25.55 21.09
N SER A 280 1.21 -25.23 22.38
CA SER A 280 0.47 -25.84 23.49
C SER A 280 -0.98 -25.36 23.57
N GLU A 281 -1.27 -24.24 22.91
CA GLU A 281 -2.62 -23.71 22.74
C GLU A 281 -3.15 -24.06 21.35
N PRO A 282 -4.44 -24.37 21.24
CA PRO A 282 -5.06 -24.60 19.94
C PRO A 282 -4.98 -23.35 19.07
N PRO A 283 -4.78 -23.51 17.74
CA PRO A 283 -4.79 -22.37 16.84
C PRO A 283 -6.16 -21.70 16.91
N LYS A 284 -6.16 -20.39 17.17
CA LYS A 284 -7.39 -19.61 17.06
C LYS A 284 -7.85 -19.63 15.60
N PRO A 285 -9.12 -19.98 15.30
CA PRO A 285 -9.64 -19.88 13.94
C PRO A 285 -9.44 -18.44 13.43
N PHE A 286 -9.07 -18.29 12.16
CA PHE A 286 -8.79 -16.98 11.57
C PHE A 286 -9.91 -15.97 11.84
N LEU A 287 -11.18 -16.40 11.77
CA LEU A 287 -12.32 -15.53 12.04
C LEU A 287 -12.46 -15.11 13.50
N VAL A 288 -12.04 -15.93 14.47
CA VAL A 288 -11.98 -15.51 15.87
C VAL A 288 -10.95 -14.40 16.04
N SER A 289 -9.77 -14.56 15.44
CA SER A 289 -8.73 -13.54 15.45
C SER A 289 -9.19 -12.26 14.74
N LEU A 290 -9.87 -12.39 13.59
CA LEU A 290 -10.47 -11.24 12.89
C LEU A 290 -11.53 -10.57 13.76
N GLN A 291 -12.39 -11.34 14.44
CA GLN A 291 -13.41 -10.84 15.36
C GLN A 291 -12.79 -10.04 16.52
N GLU A 292 -11.69 -10.55 17.09
CA GLU A 292 -10.91 -9.83 18.11
C GLU A 292 -10.37 -8.51 17.54
N MET A 293 -9.79 -8.52 16.33
CA MET A 293 -9.27 -7.30 15.70
C MET A 293 -10.36 -6.24 15.44
N VAL A 294 -11.52 -6.64 14.92
CA VAL A 294 -12.61 -5.67 14.61
C VAL A 294 -13.25 -5.08 15.86
N ASN A 295 -13.17 -5.76 17.00
CA ASN A 295 -13.65 -5.22 18.28
C ASN A 295 -12.85 -4.01 18.76
N TYR A 296 -11.61 -3.86 18.30
CA TYR A 296 -10.72 -2.74 18.65
C TYR A 296 -10.57 -1.71 17.52
N ALA A 297 -11.35 -1.83 16.45
CA ALA A 297 -11.34 -0.86 15.37
C ALA A 297 -11.77 0.54 15.85
N PRO A 298 -11.07 1.63 15.49
CA PRO A 298 -11.53 2.98 15.80
C PRO A 298 -12.88 3.27 15.14
N ALA A 299 -13.79 3.95 15.86
CA ALA A 299 -15.17 4.14 15.42
C ALA A 299 -15.30 5.00 14.15
N GLU A 300 -14.32 5.87 13.91
CA GLU A 300 -14.20 6.78 12.77
C GLU A 300 -13.28 6.21 11.66
N MET A 301 -12.75 5.00 11.83
CA MET A 301 -11.74 4.45 10.92
C MET A 301 -12.24 4.40 9.47
N ASN A 302 -11.50 5.05 8.57
CA ASN A 302 -11.68 5.00 7.13
C ASN A 302 -10.30 5.05 6.45
N VAL A 303 -9.87 3.92 5.90
CA VAL A 303 -8.55 3.73 5.32
C VAL A 303 -8.70 3.20 3.91
N SER A 304 -7.93 3.73 2.97
CA SER A 304 -7.84 3.20 1.60
C SER A 304 -6.42 3.22 1.10
N PHE A 305 -6.09 2.22 0.29
CA PHE A 305 -4.86 2.07 -0.45
C PHE A 305 -5.22 1.80 -1.91
N SER A 306 -4.47 2.37 -2.84
CA SER A 306 -4.52 1.99 -4.23
C SER A 306 -3.12 1.97 -4.86
N ALA A 307 -2.94 1.06 -5.80
CA ALA A 307 -1.77 0.95 -6.63
C ALA A 307 -2.24 0.83 -8.08
N SER A 308 -1.66 1.59 -8.99
CA SER A 308 -1.94 1.46 -10.42
C SER A 308 -0.66 1.30 -11.21
N ALA A 309 -0.74 0.53 -12.28
CA ALA A 309 0.38 0.24 -13.16
C ALA A 309 -0.06 0.27 -14.62
N GLN A 310 0.79 0.81 -15.50
CA GLN A 310 0.66 0.65 -16.95
C GLN A 310 1.85 -0.18 -17.43
N THR A 311 1.60 -1.22 -18.22
CA THR A 311 2.65 -2.13 -18.68
C THR A 311 2.48 -2.49 -20.15
N ASP A 312 3.61 -2.56 -20.86
CA ASP A 312 3.72 -3.13 -22.20
C ASP A 312 4.44 -4.48 -22.12
N TRP A 313 3.69 -5.58 -22.26
CA TRP A 313 4.23 -6.94 -22.15
C TRP A 313 4.97 -7.41 -23.41
N LYS A 314 5.02 -6.60 -24.49
CA LYS A 314 5.72 -6.97 -25.74
C LYS A 314 7.23 -6.80 -25.66
N LYS A 315 7.75 -5.95 -24.76
CA LYS A 315 9.18 -5.69 -24.60
C LYS A 315 9.82 -6.67 -23.61
N GLU A 316 11.03 -7.14 -23.91
CA GLU A 316 11.81 -8.06 -23.05
C GLU A 316 12.12 -7.46 -21.66
N THR A 317 12.28 -6.14 -21.61
CA THR A 317 12.30 -5.31 -20.40
C THR A 317 11.14 -4.32 -20.51
N ALA A 318 10.05 -4.58 -19.79
CA ALA A 318 8.86 -3.72 -19.87
C ALA A 318 9.14 -2.33 -19.27
N ASP A 319 8.81 -1.29 -20.02
CA ASP A 319 8.62 0.05 -19.47
C ASP A 319 7.35 0.02 -18.62
N TRP A 320 7.40 0.67 -17.45
CA TRP A 320 6.26 0.69 -16.54
C TRP A 320 6.14 2.03 -15.84
N LYS A 321 4.89 2.43 -15.57
CA LYS A 321 4.56 3.56 -14.70
C LYS A 321 3.69 3.04 -13.58
N PHE A 322 4.05 3.38 -12.35
CA PHE A 322 3.37 3.00 -11.12
C PHE A 322 2.92 4.26 -10.36
N ASN A 323 1.73 4.22 -9.79
CA ASN A 323 1.28 5.18 -8.80
C ASN A 323 0.74 4.43 -7.58
N GLY A 324 1.17 4.84 -6.40
CA GLY A 324 0.66 4.36 -5.12
C GLY A 324 0.02 5.51 -4.35
N ASP A 325 -1.18 5.28 -3.84
CA ASP A 325 -1.93 6.22 -3.02
C ASP A 325 -2.42 5.52 -1.75
N ALA A 326 -2.33 6.20 -0.61
CA ALA A 326 -2.90 5.74 0.64
C ALA A 326 -3.45 6.90 1.44
N THR A 327 -4.66 6.74 1.96
CA THR A 327 -5.29 7.71 2.85
C THR A 327 -5.86 7.00 4.06
N GLY A 328 -5.79 7.63 5.22
CA GLY A 328 -6.46 7.13 6.41
C GLY A 328 -6.99 8.25 7.27
N ASP A 329 -8.12 7.97 7.89
CA ASP A 329 -8.79 8.79 8.89
C ASP A 329 -9.15 7.89 10.06
N PHE A 330 -8.72 8.25 11.27
CA PHE A 330 -9.04 7.56 12.52
C PHE A 330 -9.74 8.50 13.51
N GLY A 331 -10.30 9.62 13.04
CA GLY A 331 -10.90 10.65 13.86
C GLY A 331 -9.92 11.78 14.18
N ASP A 332 -9.04 11.58 15.16
CA ASP A 332 -8.05 12.59 15.60
C ASP A 332 -6.76 12.57 14.76
N LEU A 333 -6.54 11.50 14.01
CA LEU A 333 -5.39 11.30 13.14
C LEU A 333 -5.84 11.07 11.69
N THR A 334 -5.33 11.91 10.78
CA THR A 334 -5.46 11.69 9.34
C THR A 334 -4.10 11.62 8.68
N TYR A 335 -3.97 10.78 7.65
CA TYR A 335 -2.76 10.71 6.83
C TYR A 335 -3.09 10.62 5.35
N LYS A 336 -2.19 11.14 4.52
CA LYS A 336 -2.22 11.02 3.06
C LYS A 336 -0.82 10.76 2.54
N PHE A 337 -0.68 9.72 1.76
CA PHE A 337 0.54 9.34 1.06
C PHE A 337 0.22 9.18 -0.42
N ASN A 338 1.06 9.73 -1.29
CA ASN A 338 0.95 9.52 -2.72
C ASN A 338 2.34 9.58 -3.34
N ALA A 339 2.70 8.57 -4.11
CA ALA A 339 3.98 8.48 -4.80
C ALA A 339 3.81 7.89 -6.20
N ASP A 340 4.59 8.42 -7.13
CA ASP A 340 4.76 7.87 -8.46
C ASP A 340 6.14 7.25 -8.62
N ALA A 341 6.19 6.17 -9.38
CA ALA A 341 7.41 5.57 -9.86
C ALA A 341 7.28 5.26 -11.35
N LEU A 342 8.40 5.30 -12.06
CA LEU A 342 8.43 5.10 -13.49
C LEU A 342 9.77 4.46 -13.86
N LYS A 343 9.76 3.50 -14.77
CA LYS A 343 10.95 2.99 -15.44
C LYS A 343 10.80 3.18 -16.95
N LYS A 344 11.82 3.75 -17.56
CA LYS A 344 11.93 3.83 -19.02
C LYS A 344 13.37 3.59 -19.46
N ASP A 345 13.56 2.69 -20.43
CA ASP A 345 14.87 2.38 -21.01
C ASP A 345 15.96 2.04 -19.95
N GLY A 346 15.56 1.39 -18.86
CA GLY A 346 16.45 1.00 -17.75
C GLY A 346 16.75 2.08 -16.70
N ILE A 347 16.23 3.30 -16.87
CA ILE A 347 16.35 4.42 -15.93
C ILE A 347 15.09 4.51 -15.08
N TYR A 348 15.24 4.76 -13.78
CA TYR A 348 14.13 4.88 -12.82
C TYR A 348 13.87 6.34 -12.47
N TYR A 349 12.60 6.66 -12.27
CA TYR A 349 12.11 7.99 -11.90
C TYR A 349 11.14 7.84 -10.72
N LEU A 350 11.36 8.59 -9.65
CA LEU A 350 10.53 8.54 -8.43
C LEU A 350 10.03 9.93 -8.06
N ARG A 351 8.78 10.05 -7.61
CA ARG A 351 8.23 11.30 -7.09
C ARG A 351 7.32 11.03 -5.90
N VAL A 352 7.54 11.71 -4.79
CA VAL A 352 6.64 11.64 -3.63
C VAL A 352 5.78 12.90 -3.62
N ASN A 353 4.50 12.79 -3.99
CA ASN A 353 3.57 13.92 -4.07
C ASN A 353 3.06 14.32 -2.69
N ASN A 354 2.70 13.33 -1.86
CA ASN A 354 2.20 13.54 -0.51
C ASN A 354 2.85 12.57 0.46
N ILE A 355 3.24 13.07 1.62
CA ILE A 355 3.73 12.29 2.74
C ILE A 355 3.40 13.04 4.05
N PRO A 356 2.99 12.34 5.12
CA PRO A 356 2.75 12.98 6.42
C PRO A 356 4.01 13.66 6.97
N SER A 357 3.84 14.80 7.66
CA SER A 357 4.93 15.62 8.21
C SER A 357 5.77 14.89 9.26
N ILE A 358 5.22 13.88 9.94
CA ILE A 358 6.01 13.02 10.84
C ILE A 358 7.18 12.32 10.13
N PHE A 359 7.08 12.10 8.81
CA PHE A 359 8.12 11.51 7.99
C PHE A 359 8.95 12.56 7.21
N SER A 360 8.65 13.86 7.35
CA SER A 360 9.27 14.92 6.54
C SER A 360 10.73 15.21 6.88
N SER A 361 11.21 14.81 8.07
CA SER A 361 12.61 15.01 8.48
C SER A 361 13.63 14.29 7.59
N PHE A 362 13.18 13.27 6.83
CA PHE A 362 14.02 12.47 5.93
C PHE A 362 13.87 12.84 4.44
N ILE A 363 12.70 13.33 4.01
CA ILE A 363 12.28 13.43 2.58
C ILE A 363 11.63 14.79 2.24
N GLY A 364 11.41 15.69 3.22
CA GLY A 364 10.58 16.89 3.05
C GLY A 364 10.96 17.82 1.89
N ASN A 365 12.25 17.91 1.54
CA ASN A 365 12.74 18.80 0.49
C ASN A 365 12.61 18.24 -0.94
N ILE A 366 12.19 16.99 -1.11
CA ILE A 366 11.98 16.34 -2.43
C ILE A 366 10.51 16.14 -2.79
N LYS A 367 9.60 16.66 -1.96
CA LYS A 367 8.15 16.59 -2.20
C LYS A 367 7.80 17.18 -3.57
N GLY A 368 7.07 16.42 -4.37
CA GLY A 368 6.60 16.80 -5.71
C GLY A 368 7.68 16.82 -6.80
N GLN A 369 8.95 16.54 -6.48
CA GLN A 369 10.04 16.54 -7.46
C GLN A 369 10.29 15.13 -8.00
N TRP A 370 10.52 15.03 -9.31
CA TRP A 370 10.96 13.78 -9.94
C TRP A 370 12.45 13.58 -9.73
N ILE A 371 12.82 12.41 -9.23
CA ILE A 371 14.20 11.98 -8.98
C ILE A 371 14.56 10.93 -10.01
N LYS A 372 15.57 11.23 -10.83
CA LYS A 372 16.15 10.33 -11.83
C LYS A 372 17.24 9.49 -11.19
N ILE A 373 17.17 8.17 -11.37
CA ILE A 373 18.13 7.18 -10.88
C ILE A 373 18.58 6.34 -12.07
N ASP A 374 19.85 6.50 -12.45
CA ASP A 374 20.50 5.68 -13.47
C ASP A 374 21.38 4.61 -12.79
N PRO A 375 20.99 3.32 -12.84
CA PRO A 375 21.74 2.25 -12.19
C PRO A 375 23.17 2.11 -12.69
N ASN A 376 23.46 2.51 -13.94
CA ASN A 376 24.79 2.36 -14.55
C ASN A 376 25.77 3.47 -14.10
N VAL A 377 25.25 4.55 -13.52
CA VAL A 377 26.05 5.67 -12.98
C VAL A 377 26.18 5.55 -11.47
N ALA A 378 25.16 5.02 -10.78
CA ALA A 378 25.09 4.87 -9.33
C ALA A 378 26.14 3.91 -8.73
N THR A 379 26.80 3.08 -9.54
CA THR A 379 27.88 2.16 -9.11
C THR A 379 29.24 2.83 -8.92
N SER A 380 29.38 4.13 -9.24
CA SER A 380 30.68 4.82 -9.30
C SER A 380 30.97 5.80 -8.15
N SER A 381 30.05 5.97 -7.20
CA SER A 381 30.26 6.80 -6.00
C SER A 381 30.31 5.94 -4.75
N ASP A 382 31.42 5.99 -4.01
CA ASP A 382 31.59 5.48 -2.62
C ASP A 382 30.71 6.28 -1.64
N GLY A 383 29.40 6.30 -1.88
CA GLY A 383 28.39 7.01 -1.11
C GLY A 383 27.48 6.05 -0.35
N PHE A 384 26.94 6.54 0.76
CA PHE A 384 26.05 5.90 1.74
C PHE A 384 24.90 5.03 1.17
N LEU A 385 24.58 5.12 -0.12
CA LEU A 385 23.41 4.51 -0.78
C LEU A 385 23.72 3.29 -1.66
N SER A 386 24.98 2.90 -1.87
CA SER A 386 25.33 1.75 -2.73
C SER A 386 24.79 0.42 -2.20
N ASN A 387 24.67 0.27 -0.87
CA ASN A 387 24.07 -0.91 -0.25
C ASN A 387 22.52 -0.90 -0.26
N ASP A 388 21.88 0.27 -0.24
CA ASP A 388 20.41 0.40 -0.13
C ASP A 388 19.67 0.08 -1.44
N PHE A 389 20.33 0.25 -2.59
CA PHE A 389 19.78 -0.11 -3.91
C PHE A 389 20.24 -1.48 -4.43
N SER A 390 21.08 -2.19 -3.67
CA SER A 390 21.58 -3.53 -4.03
C SER A 390 20.46 -4.55 -4.29
N TYR A 391 19.29 -4.35 -3.68
CA TYR A 391 18.08 -5.14 -3.94
C TYR A 391 17.61 -5.03 -5.40
N PHE A 392 17.57 -3.81 -5.97
CA PHE A 392 17.12 -3.60 -7.35
C PHE A 392 18.14 -4.06 -8.39
N THR A 393 19.43 -4.10 -8.02
CA THR A 393 20.51 -4.49 -8.93
C THR A 393 20.85 -5.98 -8.88
N ASN A 394 20.66 -6.64 -7.72
CA ASN A 394 21.05 -8.04 -7.52
C ASN A 394 19.86 -8.98 -7.30
N GLU A 395 18.87 -8.60 -6.47
CA GLU A 395 17.76 -9.48 -6.09
C GLU A 395 16.64 -9.51 -7.14
N VAL A 396 16.28 -8.37 -7.73
CA VAL A 396 15.25 -8.29 -8.78
C VAL A 396 15.61 -9.13 -10.01
N PRO A 397 16.84 -9.06 -10.57
CA PRO A 397 17.24 -9.94 -11.68
C PRO A 397 17.26 -11.43 -11.29
N GLY A 398 17.63 -11.75 -10.04
CA GLY A 398 17.57 -13.13 -9.52
C GLY A 398 16.15 -13.67 -9.45
N ALA A 399 15.21 -12.86 -8.95
CA ALA A 399 13.78 -13.17 -8.93
C ALA A 399 13.18 -13.28 -10.35
N GLU A 400 13.54 -12.38 -11.26
CA GLU A 400 13.13 -12.43 -12.67
C GLU A 400 13.64 -13.70 -13.36
N LYS A 401 14.90 -14.09 -13.13
CA LYS A 401 15.49 -15.32 -13.67
C LYS A 401 14.74 -16.55 -13.16
N LYS A 402 14.51 -16.65 -11.86
CA LYS A 402 13.77 -17.77 -11.24
C LYS A 402 12.31 -17.84 -11.73
N TYR A 403 11.67 -16.69 -11.91
CA TYR A 403 10.34 -16.61 -12.52
C TYR A 403 10.33 -17.11 -13.97
N LYS A 404 11.28 -16.68 -14.79
CA LYS A 404 11.40 -17.10 -16.21
C LYS A 404 11.65 -18.60 -16.35
N GLU A 405 12.47 -19.20 -15.48
CA GLU A 405 12.80 -20.63 -15.49
C GLU A 405 11.56 -21.53 -15.23
N ASN A 406 10.66 -21.12 -14.31
CA ASN A 406 9.50 -21.93 -13.92
C ASN A 406 8.17 -21.49 -14.56
N ARG A 407 8.16 -20.42 -15.36
CA ARG A 407 6.93 -19.80 -15.90
C ARG A 407 6.03 -20.77 -16.66
N LYS A 408 6.58 -21.58 -17.56
CA LYS A 408 5.78 -22.48 -18.43
C LYS A 408 5.00 -23.51 -17.60
N ASP A 409 5.70 -24.08 -16.65
CA ASP A 409 5.22 -25.12 -15.75
C ASP A 409 4.18 -24.56 -14.76
N LEU A 410 4.39 -23.35 -14.25
CA LEU A 410 3.39 -22.62 -13.45
C LEU A 410 2.13 -22.26 -14.27
N LEU A 411 2.28 -21.83 -15.51
CA LEU A 411 1.15 -21.52 -16.40
C LEU A 411 0.29 -22.75 -16.71
N ASP A 412 0.92 -23.91 -16.93
CA ASP A 412 0.19 -25.18 -17.11
C ASP A 412 -0.62 -25.52 -15.86
N LEU A 413 -0.05 -25.39 -14.66
CA LEU A 413 -0.77 -25.61 -13.41
C LEU A 413 -1.96 -24.65 -13.25
N ILE A 414 -1.79 -23.35 -13.55
CA ILE A 414 -2.88 -22.36 -13.49
C ILE A 414 -3.99 -22.71 -14.49
N GLN A 415 -3.65 -23.14 -15.70
CA GLN A 415 -4.63 -23.59 -16.70
C GLN A 415 -5.40 -24.84 -16.24
N LYS A 416 -4.70 -25.80 -15.62
CA LYS A 416 -5.34 -26.98 -15.01
C LYS A 416 -6.25 -26.59 -13.85
N ALA A 417 -5.80 -25.70 -12.97
CA ALA A 417 -6.62 -25.19 -11.87
C ALA A 417 -7.91 -24.54 -12.40
N ALA A 418 -7.81 -23.67 -13.40
CA ALA A 418 -8.98 -23.03 -14.00
C ALA A 418 -9.97 -24.05 -14.60
N SER A 419 -9.45 -25.09 -15.27
CA SER A 419 -10.29 -26.16 -15.84
C SER A 419 -10.97 -27.00 -14.75
N ILE A 420 -10.24 -27.38 -13.70
CA ILE A 420 -10.79 -28.13 -12.56
C ILE A 420 -11.87 -27.30 -11.84
N ALA A 421 -11.67 -26.00 -11.67
CA ALA A 421 -12.64 -25.12 -11.03
C ALA A 421 -13.98 -25.10 -11.79
N ASP A 422 -13.95 -25.03 -13.12
CA ASP A 422 -15.14 -25.07 -13.97
C ASP A 422 -15.80 -26.48 -13.92
N GLU A 423 -15.01 -27.55 -14.04
CA GLU A 423 -15.50 -28.94 -14.00
C GLU A 423 -16.20 -29.31 -12.67
N GLU A 424 -15.65 -28.86 -11.55
CA GLU A 424 -16.24 -29.08 -10.21
C GLU A 424 -17.36 -28.08 -9.88
N LYS A 425 -17.60 -27.10 -10.77
CA LYS A 425 -18.50 -25.95 -10.55
C LYS A 425 -18.20 -25.26 -9.22
N LEU A 426 -16.93 -24.89 -9.04
CA LEU A 426 -16.44 -24.21 -7.85
C LEU A 426 -17.13 -22.86 -7.66
N PHE A 427 -17.41 -22.16 -8.77
CA PHE A 427 -18.16 -20.92 -8.78
C PHE A 427 -19.51 -21.13 -9.45
N VAL A 428 -20.55 -20.55 -8.85
CA VAL A 428 -21.90 -20.46 -9.43
C VAL A 428 -22.37 -19.02 -9.44
N PHE A 429 -23.36 -18.73 -10.28
CA PHE A 429 -23.92 -17.39 -10.39
C PHE A 429 -25.08 -17.22 -9.40
N GLU A 430 -24.96 -16.27 -8.47
CA GLU A 430 -26.06 -15.93 -7.55
C GLU A 430 -27.29 -15.46 -8.33
N ASN A 431 -27.05 -14.76 -9.44
CA ASN A 431 -28.07 -14.24 -10.34
C ASN A 431 -27.61 -14.42 -11.80
N PRO A 432 -28.55 -14.56 -12.76
CA PRO A 432 -28.19 -14.58 -14.18
C PRO A 432 -27.31 -13.38 -14.56
N PRO A 433 -26.20 -13.58 -15.31
CA PRO A 433 -25.34 -12.48 -15.71
C PRO A 433 -26.11 -11.40 -16.46
N LYS A 434 -25.85 -10.14 -16.13
CA LYS A 434 -26.53 -8.99 -16.71
C LYS A 434 -25.56 -7.98 -17.27
N SER A 435 -25.95 -7.28 -18.32
CA SER A 435 -25.16 -6.14 -18.81
C SER A 435 -25.52 -4.87 -18.04
N GLU A 436 -24.51 -4.09 -17.66
CA GLU A 436 -24.66 -2.78 -17.04
C GLU A 436 -23.52 -1.84 -17.48
N SER A 437 -23.77 -0.53 -17.40
CA SER A 437 -22.76 0.49 -17.67
C SER A 437 -22.03 0.82 -16.37
N VAL A 438 -20.73 0.53 -16.32
CA VAL A 438 -19.87 0.80 -15.16
C VAL A 438 -18.63 1.56 -15.63
N GLU A 439 -18.36 2.72 -15.03
CA GLU A 439 -17.23 3.59 -15.41
C GLU A 439 -17.22 3.88 -16.93
N GLU A 440 -18.39 4.23 -17.48
CA GLU A 440 -18.61 4.51 -18.92
C GLU A 440 -18.33 3.32 -19.87
N ARG A 441 -18.16 2.11 -19.34
CA ARG A 441 -17.98 0.87 -20.10
C ARG A 441 -19.23 0.00 -20.02
N SER A 442 -19.66 -0.52 -21.17
CA SER A 442 -20.71 -1.55 -21.23
C SER A 442 -20.09 -2.90 -20.86
N LEU A 443 -20.40 -3.41 -19.67
CA LEU A 443 -19.82 -4.65 -19.13
C LEU A 443 -20.91 -5.67 -18.78
N TYR A 444 -20.54 -6.94 -18.66
CA TYR A 444 -21.36 -7.99 -18.08
C TYR A 444 -20.94 -8.23 -16.63
N ARG A 445 -21.87 -8.10 -15.70
CA ARG A 445 -21.70 -8.38 -14.28
C ARG A 445 -22.00 -9.84 -13.98
N TYR A 446 -21.12 -10.47 -13.21
CA TYR A 446 -21.24 -11.81 -12.64
C TYR A 446 -21.09 -11.72 -11.13
N ASP A 447 -22.17 -12.00 -10.39
CA ASP A 447 -22.14 -12.15 -8.94
C ASP A 447 -21.85 -13.63 -8.63
N LEU A 448 -20.70 -13.89 -8.02
CA LEU A 448 -20.12 -15.22 -7.88
C LEU A 448 -20.26 -15.73 -6.45
N GLU A 449 -20.84 -16.91 -6.30
CA GLU A 449 -20.85 -17.69 -5.07
C GLU A 449 -19.89 -18.87 -5.18
N ILE A 450 -19.13 -19.13 -4.12
CA ILE A 450 -18.26 -20.31 -4.04
C ILE A 450 -19.12 -21.48 -3.55
N ARG A 451 -19.09 -22.61 -4.26
CA ARG A 451 -19.76 -23.83 -3.81
C ARG A 451 -18.91 -24.58 -2.80
N LYS A 452 -19.36 -24.59 -1.55
CA LYS A 452 -18.68 -25.24 -0.42
C LYS A 452 -18.27 -26.68 -0.70
N GLU A 453 -19.17 -27.49 -1.26
CA GLU A 453 -18.95 -28.91 -1.52
C GLU A 453 -17.90 -29.14 -2.60
N ALA A 454 -17.72 -28.17 -3.51
CA ALA A 454 -16.73 -28.20 -4.57
C ALA A 454 -15.33 -27.80 -4.09
N VAL A 455 -15.20 -27.03 -2.99
CA VAL A 455 -13.89 -26.53 -2.49
C VAL A 455 -12.93 -27.69 -2.20
N VAL A 456 -13.39 -28.72 -1.49
CA VAL A 456 -12.56 -29.89 -1.14
C VAL A 456 -12.18 -30.68 -2.39
N LEU A 457 -13.14 -30.93 -3.29
CA LEU A 457 -12.92 -31.69 -4.53
C LEU A 457 -11.91 -30.98 -5.44
N PHE A 458 -12.09 -29.67 -5.64
CA PHE A 458 -11.17 -28.82 -6.38
C PHE A 458 -9.75 -28.92 -5.82
N TYR A 459 -9.59 -28.74 -4.51
CA TYR A 459 -8.28 -28.71 -3.88
C TYR A 459 -7.57 -30.09 -3.93
N GLU A 460 -8.31 -31.18 -3.75
CA GLU A 460 -7.76 -32.55 -3.91
C GLU A 460 -7.23 -32.80 -5.32
N ARG A 461 -7.96 -32.36 -6.35
CA ARG A 461 -7.54 -32.50 -7.75
C ARG A 461 -6.36 -31.59 -8.06
N LEU A 462 -6.34 -30.37 -7.54
CA LEU A 462 -5.23 -29.42 -7.71
C LEU A 462 -3.92 -29.97 -7.15
N ILE A 463 -3.94 -30.55 -5.94
CA ILE A 463 -2.75 -31.20 -5.34
C ILE A 463 -2.23 -32.32 -6.25
N LYS A 464 -3.11 -33.16 -6.80
CA LYS A 464 -2.70 -34.25 -7.70
C LYS A 464 -2.01 -33.73 -8.96
N GLU A 465 -2.45 -32.61 -9.52
CA GLU A 465 -1.77 -31.98 -10.66
C GLU A 465 -0.43 -31.36 -10.23
N ALA A 466 -0.38 -30.72 -9.06
CA ALA A 466 0.85 -30.13 -8.52
C ALA A 466 1.95 -31.18 -8.25
N ASP A 467 1.57 -32.36 -7.76
CA ASP A 467 2.48 -33.45 -7.44
C ASP A 467 3.19 -34.02 -8.68
N LYS A 468 2.54 -34.03 -9.85
CA LYS A 468 3.11 -34.57 -11.12
C LYS A 468 4.40 -33.85 -11.55
N LYS A 469 4.58 -32.61 -11.12
CA LYS A 469 5.68 -31.72 -11.51
C LYS A 469 6.56 -31.30 -10.33
N ASN A 470 6.36 -31.92 -9.15
CA ASN A 470 7.06 -31.60 -7.92
C ASN A 470 6.88 -30.14 -7.45
N PHE A 471 5.77 -29.48 -7.82
CA PHE A 471 5.51 -28.08 -7.45
C PHE A 471 5.29 -27.87 -5.95
N ALA A 472 4.95 -28.93 -5.22
CA ALA A 472 4.79 -28.84 -3.76
C ALA A 472 6.06 -28.33 -3.05
N LYS A 473 7.24 -28.53 -3.64
CA LYS A 473 8.51 -28.02 -3.11
C LYS A 473 8.71 -26.52 -3.36
N ASP A 474 8.32 -26.04 -4.55
CA ASP A 474 8.59 -24.66 -4.99
C ASP A 474 7.41 -23.70 -4.72
N TYR A 475 6.20 -24.23 -4.57
CA TYR A 475 4.94 -23.50 -4.39
C TYR A 475 4.08 -24.13 -3.30
N SER A 476 4.64 -24.24 -2.09
CA SER A 476 4.03 -24.92 -0.94
C SER A 476 2.63 -24.40 -0.56
N LEU A 477 2.30 -23.15 -0.90
CA LEU A 477 0.97 -22.55 -0.67
C LEU A 477 -0.14 -23.17 -1.54
N ILE A 478 0.18 -23.69 -2.72
CA ILE A 478 -0.81 -24.19 -3.69
C ILE A 478 -1.07 -25.70 -3.50
N ALA A 479 -0.13 -26.42 -2.88
CA ALA A 479 -0.18 -27.87 -2.69
C ALA A 479 -0.08 -28.30 -1.22
N ASP A 480 -0.48 -27.44 -0.28
CA ASP A 480 -0.44 -27.72 1.15
C ASP A 480 -1.45 -28.83 1.51
N ARG A 481 -0.95 -30.06 1.70
CA ARG A 481 -1.77 -31.21 2.13
C ARG A 481 -2.37 -31.03 3.52
N GLY A 482 -1.75 -30.23 4.39
CA GLY A 482 -2.31 -29.92 5.71
C GLY A 482 -3.50 -28.97 5.63
N TYR A 483 -3.55 -28.11 4.61
CA TYR A 483 -4.72 -27.27 4.36
C TYR A 483 -5.96 -28.09 3.95
N LEU A 484 -5.77 -29.21 3.24
CA LEU A 484 -6.87 -30.11 2.88
C LEU A 484 -7.57 -30.71 4.11
N GLU A 485 -6.82 -31.03 5.17
CA GLU A 485 -7.39 -31.53 6.44
C GLU A 485 -8.25 -30.46 7.11
N TYR A 486 -7.80 -29.19 7.11
CA TYR A 486 -8.59 -28.05 7.59
C TYR A 486 -9.88 -27.84 6.78
N LEU A 487 -9.83 -27.91 5.44
CA LEU A 487 -11.03 -27.76 4.59
C LEU A 487 -12.13 -28.80 4.87
N LYS A 488 -11.78 -29.92 5.52
CA LYS A 488 -12.72 -30.98 5.91
C LYS A 488 -13.22 -30.84 7.35
N SER A 489 -12.72 -29.86 8.11
CA SER A 489 -12.98 -29.75 9.54
C SER A 489 -14.30 -29.00 9.84
N PRO A 490 -14.91 -29.21 11.02
CA PRO A 490 -16.04 -28.42 11.48
C PRO A 490 -15.75 -26.91 11.55
N GLU A 491 -14.51 -26.53 11.87
CA GLU A 491 -14.06 -25.13 11.94
C GLU A 491 -14.18 -24.44 10.59
N PHE A 492 -13.78 -25.11 9.51
CA PHE A 492 -13.96 -24.57 8.16
C PHE A 492 -15.45 -24.39 7.83
N ASN A 493 -16.33 -25.27 8.31
CA ASN A 493 -17.76 -25.15 8.04
C ASN A 493 -18.36 -23.87 8.65
N GLU A 494 -18.05 -23.56 9.91
CA GLU A 494 -18.50 -22.32 10.55
C GLU A 494 -17.92 -21.10 9.86
N ALA A 495 -16.63 -21.16 9.51
CA ALA A 495 -15.95 -20.05 8.87
C ALA A 495 -16.49 -19.77 7.47
N PHE A 496 -16.67 -20.81 6.66
CA PHE A 496 -17.22 -20.71 5.33
C PHE A 496 -18.64 -20.14 5.36
N ASN A 497 -19.50 -20.62 6.26
CA ASN A 497 -20.87 -20.13 6.36
C ASN A 497 -20.94 -18.64 6.72
N TYR A 498 -20.09 -18.20 7.67
CA TYR A 498 -19.99 -16.78 8.02
C TYR A 498 -19.46 -15.95 6.84
N TYR A 499 -18.41 -16.42 6.16
CA TYR A 499 -17.85 -15.77 4.98
C TYR A 499 -18.88 -15.67 3.86
N ASN A 500 -19.58 -16.74 3.51
CA ASN A 500 -20.56 -16.75 2.42
C ASN A 500 -21.71 -15.76 2.67
N LYS A 501 -22.13 -15.58 3.94
CA LYS A 501 -23.17 -14.60 4.31
C LYS A 501 -22.68 -13.14 4.26
N ASN A 502 -21.39 -12.90 4.45
CA ASN A 502 -20.83 -11.56 4.68
C ASN A 502 -19.84 -11.09 3.63
N ALA A 503 -19.48 -11.95 2.68
CA ALA A 503 -18.58 -11.64 1.60
C ALA A 503 -19.31 -11.70 0.26
N LYS A 504 -18.89 -10.86 -0.69
CA LYS A 504 -19.39 -10.87 -2.07
C LYS A 504 -18.23 -10.77 -3.02
N LEU A 505 -18.21 -11.65 -4.01
CA LEU A 505 -17.27 -11.61 -5.11
C LEU A 505 -18.04 -11.26 -6.39
N THR A 506 -17.67 -10.16 -7.03
CA THR A 506 -18.26 -9.74 -8.30
C THR A 506 -17.18 -9.56 -9.34
N LEU A 507 -17.42 -10.10 -10.53
CA LEU A 507 -16.60 -9.93 -11.72
C LEU A 507 -17.38 -9.14 -12.77
N TRP A 508 -16.69 -8.28 -13.49
CA TRP A 508 -17.17 -7.69 -14.73
C TRP A 508 -16.24 -8.04 -15.88
N ALA A 509 -16.83 -8.41 -17.01
CA ALA A 509 -16.10 -8.67 -18.25
C ALA A 509 -16.73 -7.90 -19.43
N ASP A 510 -15.92 -7.54 -20.41
CA ASP A 510 -16.42 -6.92 -21.64
C ASP A 510 -17.06 -7.95 -22.59
N ALA A 511 -17.59 -7.50 -23.72
CA ALA A 511 -18.23 -8.37 -24.70
C ALA A 511 -17.28 -9.37 -25.40
N ASN A 512 -15.96 -9.13 -25.36
CA ASN A 512 -14.93 -10.03 -25.86
C ASN A 512 -14.47 -11.04 -24.79
N GLY A 513 -14.98 -10.92 -23.57
CA GLY A 513 -14.60 -11.73 -22.42
C GLY A 513 -13.46 -11.13 -21.60
N TYR A 514 -12.84 -10.02 -21.98
CA TYR A 514 -11.73 -9.51 -21.18
C TYR A 514 -12.21 -9.10 -19.78
N PRO A 515 -11.56 -9.58 -18.70
CA PRO A 515 -11.89 -9.17 -17.35
C PRO A 515 -11.59 -7.67 -17.20
N ALA A 516 -12.54 -6.93 -16.66
CA ALA A 516 -12.52 -5.47 -16.60
C ALA A 516 -12.51 -4.97 -15.16
N ILE A 517 -13.28 -5.59 -14.27
CA ILE A 517 -13.35 -5.23 -12.83
C ILE A 517 -13.53 -6.50 -12.03
N ILE A 518 -12.85 -6.62 -10.90
CA ILE A 518 -13.11 -7.65 -9.88
C ILE A 518 -13.27 -6.91 -8.55
N THR A 519 -14.37 -7.14 -7.84
CA THR A 519 -14.54 -6.63 -6.47
C THR A 519 -14.75 -7.78 -5.52
N TYR A 520 -14.07 -7.73 -4.38
CA TYR A 520 -14.31 -8.61 -3.26
C TYR A 520 -14.61 -7.77 -2.02
N THR A 521 -15.83 -7.85 -1.52
CA THR A 521 -16.27 -7.10 -0.34
C THR A 521 -16.51 -8.05 0.82
N ILE A 522 -16.08 -7.70 2.03
CA ILE A 522 -16.42 -8.40 3.26
C ILE A 522 -16.96 -7.36 4.24
N ARG A 523 -18.05 -7.68 4.93
CA ARG A 523 -18.42 -7.00 6.18
C ARG A 523 -18.05 -7.86 7.38
N ALA A 524 -17.56 -7.23 8.44
CA ALA A 524 -17.26 -7.87 9.70
C ALA A 524 -17.92 -7.08 10.83
N VAL A 525 -18.62 -7.77 11.73
CA VAL A 525 -19.48 -7.14 12.73
C VAL A 525 -18.83 -7.28 14.11
N PRO A 526 -18.47 -6.19 14.79
CA PRO A 526 -17.94 -6.22 16.16
C PRO A 526 -18.92 -6.88 17.13
N SER A 527 -18.40 -7.60 18.12
CA SER A 527 -19.22 -8.27 19.13
C SER A 527 -19.93 -7.24 20.01
N ASP A 528 -21.04 -7.65 20.62
CA ASP A 528 -21.85 -6.74 21.43
C ASP A 528 -21.13 -6.21 22.68
N SER A 529 -20.01 -6.85 23.07
CA SER A 529 -19.09 -6.36 24.10
C SER A 529 -18.29 -5.11 23.68
N ALA A 530 -18.13 -4.84 22.39
CA ALA A 530 -17.45 -3.66 21.87
C ALA A 530 -18.42 -2.46 21.89
N THR A 531 -18.65 -1.90 23.08
CA THR A 531 -19.66 -0.86 23.33
C THR A 531 -19.53 0.38 22.44
N MET A 532 -18.29 0.78 22.11
CA MET A 532 -17.98 1.91 21.21
C MET A 532 -18.40 1.65 19.74
N LEU A 533 -18.63 0.38 19.37
CA LEU A 533 -18.96 -0.06 18.02
C LEU A 533 -20.33 -0.75 17.93
N LYS A 534 -21.19 -0.58 18.95
CA LYS A 534 -22.46 -1.29 19.10
C LYS A 534 -23.37 -1.24 17.87
N ASP A 535 -23.45 -0.09 17.21
CA ASP A 535 -24.30 0.12 16.02
C ASP A 535 -23.47 0.21 14.72
N LYS A 536 -22.24 -0.31 14.74
CA LYS A 536 -21.26 -0.21 13.66
C LYS A 536 -20.87 -1.58 13.11
N GLN A 537 -20.32 -1.58 11.90
CA GLN A 537 -19.64 -2.71 11.25
C GLN A 537 -18.40 -2.23 10.51
N VAL A 538 -17.45 -3.14 10.29
CA VAL A 538 -16.26 -2.90 9.47
C VAL A 538 -16.52 -3.42 8.06
N ASN A 539 -16.38 -2.57 7.05
CA ASN A 539 -16.49 -2.91 5.63
C ASN A 539 -15.10 -2.93 5.00
N ILE A 540 -14.73 -4.05 4.40
CA ILE A 540 -13.48 -4.27 3.69
C ILE A 540 -13.83 -4.46 2.22
N VAL A 541 -13.19 -3.69 1.33
CA VAL A 541 -13.41 -3.77 -0.12
C VAL A 541 -12.07 -3.89 -0.80
N PHE A 542 -11.90 -4.94 -1.60
CA PHE A 542 -10.83 -5.07 -2.56
C PHE A 542 -11.41 -4.85 -3.95
N LYS A 543 -10.76 -4.06 -4.78
CA LYS A 543 -11.19 -3.79 -6.15
C LYS A 543 -9.98 -3.81 -7.08
N VAL A 544 -10.05 -4.65 -8.10
CA VAL A 544 -9.13 -4.68 -9.23
C VAL A 544 -9.84 -4.12 -10.45
N VAL A 545 -9.19 -3.23 -11.18
CA VAL A 545 -9.67 -2.67 -12.44
C VAL A 545 -8.61 -2.91 -13.51
N ILE A 546 -9.06 -3.43 -14.65
CA ILE A 546 -8.26 -3.59 -15.86
C ILE A 546 -8.92 -2.73 -16.94
N SER A 547 -8.13 -1.88 -17.56
CA SER A 547 -8.59 -0.90 -18.54
C SER A 547 -7.55 -0.74 -19.65
N ASP A 548 -7.90 -0.01 -20.71
CA ASP A 548 -7.02 0.22 -21.87
C ASP A 548 -6.39 -1.04 -22.46
N ILE A 549 -7.16 -2.14 -22.43
CA ILE A 549 -6.76 -3.44 -22.93
C ILE A 549 -6.44 -3.35 -24.42
N ASN A 550 -5.24 -3.78 -24.79
CA ASN A 550 -4.71 -3.79 -26.15
C ASN A 550 -4.68 -2.41 -26.83
N LYS A 551 -4.60 -1.33 -26.03
CA LYS A 551 -4.35 0.04 -26.52
C LYS A 551 -2.87 0.42 -26.39
N GLU A 552 -2.42 1.41 -27.15
CA GLU A 552 -1.04 1.94 -27.08
C GLU A 552 -0.77 2.55 -25.70
N VAL A 553 0.33 2.13 -25.05
CA VAL A 553 0.77 2.63 -23.75
C VAL A 553 1.86 3.69 -23.96
N LYS A 554 1.56 4.95 -23.63
CA LYS A 554 2.53 6.06 -23.72
C LYS A 554 3.09 6.40 -22.35
N ILE A 555 4.32 5.96 -22.13
CA ILE A 555 5.08 6.23 -20.91
C ILE A 555 6.13 7.31 -21.22
N ASP A 556 5.85 8.54 -20.81
CA ASP A 556 6.73 9.69 -21.04
C ASP A 556 7.67 9.95 -19.87
N VAL A 557 8.91 10.35 -20.19
CA VAL A 557 9.90 10.77 -19.19
C VAL A 557 9.53 12.14 -18.63
N PRO A 558 9.49 12.32 -17.30
CA PRO A 558 9.30 13.62 -16.69
C PRO A 558 10.45 14.57 -17.09
N LYS A 559 10.11 15.68 -17.74
CA LYS A 559 11.09 16.66 -18.23
C LYS A 559 11.81 17.42 -17.11
N ASP A 560 11.21 17.43 -15.92
CA ASP A 560 11.66 18.11 -14.70
C ASP A 560 12.41 17.18 -13.73
N SER A 561 12.79 15.97 -14.17
CA SER A 561 13.53 15.03 -13.33
C SER A 561 14.94 15.52 -13.02
N LYS A 562 15.35 15.42 -11.75
CA LYS A 562 16.70 15.78 -11.26
C LYS A 562 17.46 14.54 -10.79
N THR A 563 18.77 14.52 -10.92
CA THR A 563 19.60 13.46 -10.31
C THR A 563 19.67 13.63 -8.79
N PHE A 564 20.09 12.57 -8.09
CA PHE A 564 20.30 12.66 -6.66
C PHE A 564 21.39 13.69 -6.29
N ASP A 565 22.43 13.87 -7.10
CA ASP A 565 23.49 14.86 -6.85
C ASP A 565 22.95 16.31 -6.90
N GLU A 566 22.07 16.59 -7.87
CA GLU A 566 21.40 17.89 -8.01
C GLU A 566 20.48 18.20 -6.81
N ILE A 567 19.99 17.17 -6.13
CA ILE A 567 19.11 17.28 -4.95
C ILE A 567 19.92 17.31 -3.64
N SER A 568 20.96 16.49 -3.53
CA SER A 568 21.74 16.27 -2.31
C SER A 568 22.76 17.37 -2.03
N GLY A 569 23.25 18.05 -3.06
CA GLY A 569 24.11 19.24 -2.92
C GLY A 569 23.49 20.36 -2.07
N GLY A 570 22.16 20.42 -1.98
CA GLY A 570 21.44 21.37 -1.11
C GLY A 570 21.24 20.90 0.33
N SER A 571 21.08 19.59 0.57
CA SER A 571 20.67 19.05 1.89
C SER A 571 21.74 19.21 2.98
N LEU A 572 23.01 18.95 2.65
CA LEU A 572 24.13 19.16 3.59
C LEU A 572 24.38 20.64 3.89
N SER A 573 24.17 21.51 2.90
CA SER A 573 24.28 22.96 3.07
C SER A 573 23.22 23.49 4.04
N ILE A 574 21.97 23.02 3.91
CA ILE A 574 20.85 23.37 4.78
C ILE A 574 21.05 22.81 6.20
N ALA A 575 21.53 21.57 6.36
CA ALA A 575 21.80 20.99 7.68
C ALA A 575 22.89 21.79 8.43
N ARG A 576 23.95 22.19 7.73
CA ARG A 576 25.01 23.04 8.30
C ARG A 576 24.48 24.44 8.63
N MET A 577 23.63 25.02 7.78
CA MET A 577 22.96 26.30 8.03
C MET A 577 22.13 26.25 9.32
N LYS A 578 21.23 25.29 9.47
CA LYS A 578 20.41 25.12 10.68
C LYS A 578 21.25 24.89 11.94
N SER A 579 22.34 24.12 11.84
CA SER A 579 23.26 23.92 12.96
C SER A 579 23.97 25.20 13.40
N ARG A 580 24.29 26.11 12.47
CA ARG A 580 24.91 27.40 12.79
C ARG A 580 23.92 28.34 13.45
N ASP A 581 22.70 28.43 12.94
CA ASP A 581 21.64 29.27 13.54
C ASP A 581 21.29 28.81 14.96
N ALA A 582 21.14 27.50 15.19
CA ALA A 582 20.90 26.96 16.53
C ALA A 582 22.02 27.34 17.51
N ARG A 583 23.28 27.35 17.04
CA ARG A 583 24.42 27.79 17.85
C ARG A 583 24.36 29.30 18.14
N ARG A 584 24.03 30.15 17.16
CA ARG A 584 23.88 31.60 17.36
C ARG A 584 22.82 31.91 18.41
N THR A 585 21.66 31.25 18.36
CA THR A 585 20.58 31.45 19.35
C THR A 585 20.99 30.97 20.75
N ALA A 586 21.76 29.87 20.84
CA ALA A 586 22.27 29.37 22.11
C ALA A 586 23.32 30.32 22.72
N ASP A 587 24.23 30.85 21.89
CA ASP A 587 25.26 31.81 22.30
C ASP A 587 24.62 33.11 22.85
N LEU A 588 23.60 33.64 22.18
CA LEU A 588 22.83 34.80 22.66
C LEU A 588 22.16 34.54 24.00
N SER A 589 21.61 33.34 24.18
CA SER A 589 20.99 32.94 25.46
C SER A 589 22.01 32.89 26.60
N GLN A 590 23.23 32.39 26.34
CA GLN A 590 24.32 32.38 27.32
C GLN A 590 24.81 33.79 27.64
N LEU A 591 24.96 34.65 26.62
CA LEU A 591 25.32 36.05 26.81
C LEU A 591 24.29 36.80 27.65
N ARG A 592 22.99 36.54 27.43
CA ARG A 592 21.91 37.10 28.24
C ARG A 592 22.12 36.84 29.73
N VAL A 593 22.38 35.57 30.09
CA VAL A 593 22.63 35.17 31.49
C VAL A 593 23.88 35.86 32.06
N ALA A 594 24.96 35.92 31.28
CA ALA A 594 26.19 36.61 31.70
C ALA A 594 25.97 38.11 31.93
N MET A 595 25.15 38.77 31.11
CA MET A 595 24.83 40.19 31.29
C MET A 595 24.10 40.45 32.60
N GLU A 596 23.18 39.59 33.01
CA GLU A 596 22.48 39.75 34.28
C GLU A 596 23.42 39.57 35.48
N LEU A 597 24.27 38.55 35.44
CA LEU A 597 25.30 38.35 36.48
C LEU A 597 26.27 39.54 36.56
N TYR A 598 26.61 40.14 35.41
CA TYR A 598 27.43 41.34 35.37
C TYR A 598 26.70 42.53 36.01
N TYR A 599 25.41 42.71 35.71
CA TYR A 599 24.60 43.78 36.27
C TYR A 599 24.48 43.66 37.79
N ASP A 600 24.20 42.46 38.31
CA ASP A 600 24.12 42.19 39.76
C ASP A 600 25.38 42.61 40.51
N LYS A 601 26.55 42.44 39.87
CA LYS A 601 27.85 42.81 40.45
C LYS A 601 28.18 44.29 40.32
N ASN A 602 27.81 44.92 39.21
CA ASN A 602 28.29 46.26 38.83
C ASN A 602 27.20 47.35 38.88
N ASN A 603 25.95 47.00 39.18
CA ASN A 603 24.77 47.86 39.15
C ASN A 603 24.57 48.63 37.82
N SER A 604 25.10 48.07 36.72
CA SER A 604 25.11 48.67 35.38
C SER A 604 25.55 47.61 34.36
N TYR A 605 24.93 47.55 33.19
CA TYR A 605 25.39 46.68 32.10
C TYR A 605 26.75 47.15 31.53
N PRO A 606 27.51 46.33 30.79
CA PRO A 606 28.79 46.77 30.24
C PRO A 606 28.62 47.72 29.05
N GLU A 607 29.66 48.52 28.74
CA GLU A 607 29.63 49.40 27.56
C GLU A 607 29.76 48.62 26.24
N LYS A 608 30.46 47.48 26.26
CA LYS A 608 30.68 46.57 25.13
C LYS A 608 30.76 45.13 25.62
N LEU A 609 30.51 44.14 24.76
CA LEU A 609 30.60 42.71 25.12
C LEU A 609 31.95 42.31 25.72
N SER A 610 33.05 42.87 25.20
CA SER A 610 34.40 42.61 25.72
C SER A 610 34.63 43.10 27.16
N GLY A 611 33.70 43.88 27.72
CA GLY A 611 33.73 44.35 29.11
C GLY A 611 33.22 43.32 30.12
N ILE A 612 32.64 42.20 29.67
CA ILE A 612 32.28 41.08 30.55
C ILE A 612 33.58 40.50 31.11
N SER A 613 33.70 40.48 32.43
CA SER A 613 34.88 39.98 33.11
C SER A 613 34.96 38.45 33.08
N SER A 614 36.18 37.90 33.11
CA SER A 614 36.43 36.45 32.97
C SER A 614 35.86 35.60 34.11
N ASP A 615 35.50 36.21 35.25
CA ASP A 615 34.80 35.58 36.37
C ASP A 615 33.28 35.43 36.14
N VAL A 616 32.71 36.17 35.19
CA VAL A 616 31.29 36.04 34.77
C VAL A 616 31.16 35.11 33.56
N MET A 617 32.07 35.21 32.60
CA MET A 617 32.11 34.34 31.42
C MET A 617 33.55 34.18 30.94
N GLN A 618 34.06 32.95 30.93
CA GLN A 618 35.47 32.68 30.60
C GLN A 618 35.81 33.00 29.14
N ILE A 619 34.89 32.70 28.21
CA ILE A 619 35.06 32.93 26.77
C ILE A 619 33.77 33.52 26.23
N ILE A 620 33.86 34.72 25.66
CA ILE A 620 32.75 35.36 24.95
C ILE A 620 32.57 34.62 23.61
N PRO A 621 31.40 34.02 23.33
CA PRO A 621 31.17 33.35 22.07
C PRO A 621 31.18 34.34 20.90
N THR A 622 31.61 33.86 19.74
CA THR A 622 31.60 34.60 18.48
C THR A 622 30.81 33.85 17.42
N ASP A 623 30.34 34.58 16.41
CA ASP A 623 29.57 34.00 15.32
C ASP A 623 30.33 32.81 14.69
N PRO A 624 29.69 31.63 14.56
CA PRO A 624 30.38 30.43 14.12
C PRO A 624 30.92 30.52 12.69
N THR A 625 30.43 31.45 11.87
CA THR A 625 30.83 31.70 10.49
C THR A 625 31.85 32.81 10.40
N THR A 626 31.49 34.02 10.84
CA THR A 626 32.31 35.23 10.62
C THR A 626 33.39 35.40 11.69
N LYS A 627 33.27 34.69 12.81
CA LYS A 627 34.09 34.85 14.02
C LYS A 627 34.00 36.26 14.63
N ALA A 628 33.04 37.08 14.20
CA ALA A 628 32.78 38.39 14.76
C ALA A 628 32.03 38.28 16.10
N GLN A 629 32.11 39.34 16.91
CA GLN A 629 31.27 39.46 18.09
C GLN A 629 29.81 39.68 17.69
N TYR A 630 28.89 39.19 18.53
CA TYR A 630 27.47 39.46 18.37
C TYR A 630 27.13 40.94 18.52
N TYR A 631 26.02 41.36 17.92
CA TYR A 631 25.58 42.76 17.95
C TYR A 631 25.12 43.13 19.34
N TYR A 632 25.60 44.25 19.87
CA TYR A 632 25.29 44.69 21.23
C TYR A 632 25.21 46.21 21.33
N THR A 633 24.20 46.70 22.02
CA THR A 633 24.12 48.09 22.47
C THR A 633 23.44 48.17 23.83
N TYR A 634 23.63 49.29 24.53
CA TYR A 634 23.04 49.55 25.84
C TYR A 634 22.13 50.78 25.80
N ARG A 635 21.18 50.80 26.73
CA ARG A 635 20.34 51.96 27.03
C ARG A 635 20.84 52.62 28.30
N THR A 636 20.85 53.95 28.31
CA THR A 636 21.17 54.74 29.50
C THR A 636 19.91 55.44 30.02
N LEU A 637 19.65 55.31 31.32
CA LEU A 637 18.63 56.05 32.05
C LEU A 637 19.25 56.62 33.32
N LYS A 638 19.08 57.94 33.57
CA LYS A 638 19.64 58.64 34.74
C LYS A 638 21.14 58.34 34.98
N ASN A 639 21.94 58.33 33.91
CA ASN A 639 23.37 58.02 33.89
C ASN A 639 23.77 56.59 34.29
N SER A 640 22.81 55.64 34.35
CA SER A 640 23.11 54.21 34.49
C SER A 640 22.71 53.45 33.23
N ARG A 641 23.48 52.40 32.88
CA ARG A 641 23.17 51.51 31.76
C ARG A 641 22.20 50.45 32.25
N ASP A 642 20.92 50.68 31.97
CA ASP A 642 19.80 50.02 32.65
C ASP A 642 19.07 48.99 31.78
N ALA A 643 19.41 48.89 30.50
CA ALA A 643 18.98 47.83 29.60
C ALA A 643 20.04 47.59 28.51
N TYR A 644 19.95 46.45 27.83
CA TYR A 644 20.73 46.16 26.63
C TYR A 644 19.88 45.56 25.52
N HIS A 645 20.42 45.61 24.31
CA HIS A 645 19.87 45.00 23.11
C HIS A 645 20.99 44.18 22.47
N LEU A 646 20.76 42.88 22.32
CA LEU A 646 21.72 41.89 21.81
C LEU A 646 21.12 41.17 20.60
N GLY A 647 21.88 41.00 19.52
CA GLY A 647 21.37 40.43 18.27
C GLY A 647 22.37 39.60 17.47
N THR A 648 21.86 38.77 16.58
CA THR A 648 22.63 37.97 15.62
C THR A 648 21.90 37.82 14.29
N SER A 649 22.65 37.73 13.19
CA SER A 649 22.08 37.52 11.86
C SER A 649 21.96 36.02 11.57
N LEU A 650 20.73 35.50 11.55
CA LEU A 650 20.40 34.11 11.19
C LEU A 650 20.34 33.94 9.67
N GLU A 651 20.69 32.74 9.20
CA GLU A 651 20.72 32.37 7.78
C GLU A 651 19.37 31.83 7.28
N SER A 652 18.54 31.28 8.17
CA SER A 652 17.24 30.69 7.85
C SER A 652 16.06 31.60 8.25
N ALA A 653 15.19 31.93 7.30
CA ALA A 653 13.91 32.63 7.54
C ALA A 653 12.92 31.83 8.42
N ASP A 654 13.01 30.49 8.38
CA ASP A 654 12.11 29.59 9.14
C ASP A 654 12.64 29.26 10.55
N ALA A 655 13.57 30.06 11.09
CA ALA A 655 14.07 29.82 12.44
C ALA A 655 12.94 30.10 13.46
N SER A 656 12.56 29.07 14.24
CA SER A 656 11.43 29.12 15.18
C SER A 656 11.50 30.21 16.26
N GLY A 657 12.65 30.89 16.37
CA GLY A 657 12.89 31.98 17.32
C GLY A 657 12.46 33.37 16.84
N LEU A 658 12.48 33.63 15.52
CA LEU A 658 12.27 34.98 14.95
C LEU A 658 10.85 35.50 15.25
N ALA A 659 9.82 34.67 15.08
CA ALA A 659 8.44 35.06 15.35
C ALA A 659 8.12 35.52 16.79
N ASN A 660 9.02 35.30 17.76
CA ASN A 660 8.82 35.65 19.17
C ASN A 660 10.00 36.44 19.76
N ASP A 661 10.88 36.97 18.92
CA ASP A 661 11.98 37.80 19.38
C ASP A 661 11.48 39.23 19.67
N LYS A 662 12.32 40.27 19.59
CA LYS A 662 11.95 41.61 20.08
C LYS A 662 11.68 42.62 18.99
N ASP A 663 12.16 42.41 17.77
CA ASP A 663 12.08 43.38 16.67
C ASP A 663 12.49 44.81 17.12
N CYS A 664 13.45 44.92 18.04
CA CYS A 664 13.84 46.20 18.63
C CYS A 664 14.73 46.98 17.67
N ASN A 665 14.29 48.18 17.28
CA ASN A 665 15.13 49.11 16.57
C ASN A 665 15.81 50.06 17.56
N SER A 666 17.00 49.70 18.05
CA SER A 666 17.74 50.52 19.02
C SER A 666 18.35 51.80 18.42
N LYS A 667 18.28 52.00 17.10
CA LYS A 667 18.63 53.28 16.45
C LYS A 667 17.54 54.34 16.64
N THR A 668 16.28 53.91 16.66
CA THR A 668 15.10 54.80 16.71
C THR A 668 14.29 54.65 18.00
N GLY A 669 14.54 53.60 18.78
CA GLY A 669 13.78 53.21 19.97
C GLY A 669 12.45 52.48 19.67
N LYS A 670 12.09 52.28 18.41
CA LYS A 670 10.85 51.58 18.00
C LYS A 670 10.94 50.09 18.37
N GLY A 671 9.83 49.49 18.83
CA GLY A 671 9.76 48.04 19.12
C GLY A 671 10.38 47.61 20.46
N CYS A 672 11.29 48.41 21.05
CA CYS A 672 12.11 48.01 22.20
C CYS A 672 11.42 47.97 23.59
N GLY A 673 10.07 47.94 23.66
CA GLY A 673 9.29 47.69 24.89
C GLY A 673 9.51 48.63 26.10
N SER A 674 10.21 49.76 25.94
CA SER A 674 10.71 50.55 27.07
C SER A 674 9.71 51.60 27.56
N LYS A 675 9.11 51.41 28.74
CA LYS A 675 8.35 52.48 29.44
C LYS A 675 9.32 53.46 30.13
N GLY A 676 9.85 54.46 29.40
CA GLY A 676 10.66 55.54 30.00
C GLY A 676 11.55 56.31 29.03
N SER A 677 12.01 57.49 29.44
CA SER A 677 12.81 58.46 28.65
C SER A 677 14.31 58.10 28.50
N GLY A 678 14.65 56.81 28.49
CA GLY A 678 16.03 56.34 28.32
C GLY A 678 16.50 56.49 26.87
N VAL A 679 17.82 56.61 26.66
CA VAL A 679 18.42 56.77 25.33
C VAL A 679 19.34 55.59 25.03
N TRP A 680 19.11 54.92 23.90
CA TRP A 680 20.00 53.89 23.36
C TRP A 680 21.28 54.52 22.83
N SER A 681 22.42 53.82 22.97
CA SER A 681 23.69 54.31 22.43
C SER A 681 23.60 54.47 20.90
N SER A 682 23.71 55.71 20.43
CA SER A 682 23.53 56.07 19.02
C SER A 682 24.67 55.60 18.11
N THR A 683 25.82 55.21 18.67
CA THR A 683 26.99 54.74 17.92
C THR A 683 27.01 53.23 17.70
N ALA A 684 26.18 52.47 18.43
CA ALA A 684 26.16 51.01 18.39
C ALA A 684 24.75 50.41 18.16
N GLY A 685 23.72 51.25 17.98
CA GLY A 685 22.36 50.78 17.72
C GLY A 685 22.22 50.01 16.41
N PHE A 686 21.30 49.03 16.38
CA PHE A 686 20.97 48.20 15.23
C PHE A 686 19.46 48.01 15.09
N ASP A 687 19.03 47.50 13.94
CA ASP A 687 17.62 47.22 13.65
C ASP A 687 17.37 45.73 13.89
N GLY A 688 16.41 45.44 14.77
CA GLY A 688 16.03 44.08 15.16
C GLY A 688 15.05 43.39 14.21
N ASP A 689 14.57 44.09 13.17
CA ASP A 689 13.55 43.58 12.26
C ASP A 689 14.03 42.41 11.38
N ASP A 690 13.17 41.42 11.21
CA ASP A 690 13.38 40.18 10.46
C ASP A 690 13.68 40.37 8.95
N SER A 691 13.42 41.53 8.36
CA SER A 691 13.58 41.71 6.91
C SER A 691 15.04 41.71 6.45
N ARG A 692 16.00 41.90 7.37
CA ARG A 692 17.45 41.89 7.13
C ARG A 692 18.20 41.34 8.34
N GLY A 693 19.48 41.03 8.17
CA GLY A 693 20.36 40.74 9.30
C GLY A 693 20.54 41.98 10.20
N CYS A 694 20.99 41.79 11.44
CA CYS A 694 21.17 42.89 12.40
C CYS A 694 22.20 43.93 11.93
N GLY A 695 23.13 43.55 11.06
CA GLY A 695 24.08 44.46 10.40
C GLY A 695 23.52 45.14 9.14
N GLY A 696 22.28 44.83 8.76
CA GLY A 696 21.64 45.25 7.51
C GLY A 696 21.95 44.36 6.31
N GLU A 697 22.48 43.15 6.54
CA GLU A 697 22.81 42.20 5.48
C GLU A 697 21.56 41.72 4.75
N SER A 698 21.62 41.68 3.41
CA SER A 698 20.57 41.10 2.58
C SER A 698 20.60 39.56 2.68
N ASN A 699 19.42 38.94 2.78
CA ASN A 699 19.23 37.48 2.89
C ASN A 699 19.68 36.86 4.23
N LEU A 700 19.79 37.67 5.28
CA LEU A 700 19.85 37.20 6.67
C LEU A 700 18.67 37.80 7.43
N HIS A 701 18.41 37.28 8.63
CA HIS A 701 17.30 37.69 9.49
C HIS A 701 17.82 38.02 10.88
N CYS A 702 17.49 39.17 11.44
CA CYS A 702 17.99 39.58 12.76
C CYS A 702 17.20 38.86 13.84
N TYR A 703 17.86 37.99 14.61
CA TYR A 703 17.30 37.48 15.86
C TYR A 703 17.81 38.31 17.02
N ASP A 704 16.91 38.97 17.75
CA ASP A 704 17.27 39.93 18.78
C ASP A 704 16.61 39.69 20.15
N ILE A 705 17.31 40.08 21.20
CA ILE A 705 16.82 39.97 22.57
C ILE A 705 17.17 41.22 23.38
N LEU A 706 16.32 41.51 24.36
CA LEU A 706 16.51 42.58 25.33
C LEU A 706 16.90 41.99 26.70
N SER A 707 17.36 42.87 27.59
CA SER A 707 17.47 42.57 29.03
C SER A 707 16.16 41.99 29.59
N PHE A 708 16.25 41.22 30.69
CA PHE A 708 15.07 40.65 31.34
C PHE A 708 14.03 41.67 31.82
#